data_AF-A0A7C5U5X7-F1
#
_entry.id   AF-A0A7C5U5X7-F1
#
_cell.length_a   1.000
_cell.length_b   1.000
_cell.length_c   1.000
_cell.angle_alpha   90.00
_cell.angle_beta   90.00
_cell.angle_gamma   90.00
#
_symmetry.space_group_name_H-M   'P 1'
#
loop_
_entity.id
_entity.type
_entity.pdbx_description
1 polymer ?
#
loop_
_entity_poly.entity_id
_entity_poly.type
_entity_poly.pdbx_seq_one_letter_code
_entity_poly.pdbx_strand_id
1 'polypeptide(L)'
;MKTMIALALLVFVVFSMSFVDVSASRLQVTDVVWGSLMNPEKAIPGDEKIDLVVVIGNIGNKPTCSLTAELGPKLGEPFPFTSWDGSVPISASFQGVLQPGTSTPLIFKINISKNAKPGAYQSDLRVYYRDCTSTSDVLPQSTQLFSVNLVVSPPPTPRIVESKWIVDNMQASVGPSTGQAVLEVYVEAPLDSAISNIEAKLSLPREFRSLTDERYVTATSLQEVPAGGVFRLRFPVVLSDEVQLGRYQLPLEIIFRNKYGTPVKSNLTVYVDVSGRPEIGFDVEIASFRANTISIITYKIYNKGTAPAYNVELNVRSDIPVVRVLQPSYTIGTLERGQSTTIKVPIFIDRAAEPTMYGLFSQITYKDFYGNVKSTDFNTPFVVEEKFRPGFSVRTSTSFIDAASTKPISIVFTNVNPAAVRDVKITIRSTSSQVAITEGDTELIVSSIPSMGSATANIKLLATPAAGDTVVNLRASVEYRDVVGLLVVENFDIALAVNANIDIRLSGVVISPRVVRPGETVDLAGDVVNEGTGLARSVTVEVSGPNPFRPFGEQSTFIGNVNPSQVSAFTLNFRVDESATPGTYPVIVKVIYKNGFGETFEIQRVLQYEVRNREPVTTVTTLSQPSSIVPDALPIIAVVGVAVFVVLLVALRRRARRETG
;
A
#
# COMPACT_ATOMS: atom_id res chain seq x y z
N MET A 1 -90.38 -96.27 -42.80
CA MET A 1 -88.93 -96.39 -42.53
C MET A 1 -88.73 -96.23 -41.03
N LYS A 2 -88.30 -97.30 -40.34
CA LYS A 2 -87.53 -97.38 -39.08
C LYS A 2 -87.69 -96.26 -38.01
N THR A 3 -88.27 -96.58 -36.83
CA THR A 3 -87.64 -96.64 -35.46
C THR A 3 -87.05 -95.30 -34.93
N MET A 4 -87.10 -94.85 -33.68
CA MET A 4 -87.36 -95.43 -32.34
C MET A 4 -87.38 -94.25 -31.31
N ILE A 5 -88.30 -94.32 -30.33
CA ILE A 5 -88.11 -94.14 -28.86
C ILE A 5 -87.24 -92.97 -28.34
N ALA A 6 -87.82 -92.09 -27.50
CA ALA A 6 -87.44 -91.98 -26.08
C ALA A 6 -88.39 -91.08 -25.24
N LEU A 7 -88.73 -91.66 -24.10
CA LEU A 7 -89.55 -91.24 -22.96
C LEU A 7 -88.94 -90.04 -22.19
N ALA A 8 -89.78 -89.20 -21.57
CA ALA A 8 -89.85 -89.04 -20.11
C ALA A 8 -90.04 -87.60 -19.57
N LEU A 9 -90.95 -87.57 -18.59
CA LEU A 9 -91.04 -86.76 -17.38
C LEU A 9 -91.73 -85.37 -17.40
N LEU A 10 -92.77 -85.36 -16.58
CA LEU A 10 -93.64 -84.29 -16.15
C LEU A 10 -93.12 -83.77 -14.80
N VAL A 11 -92.89 -82.46 -14.65
CA VAL A 11 -92.82 -81.80 -13.33
C VAL A 11 -93.50 -80.45 -13.43
N PHE A 12 -94.63 -80.32 -12.73
CA PHE A 12 -95.26 -79.05 -12.40
C PHE A 12 -94.37 -78.32 -11.39
N VAL A 13 -93.87 -77.13 -11.74
CA VAL A 13 -93.27 -76.20 -10.77
C VAL A 13 -94.23 -75.03 -10.58
N VAL A 14 -94.81 -74.99 -9.38
CA VAL A 14 -95.53 -73.85 -8.84
C VAL A 14 -94.54 -72.70 -8.68
N PHE A 15 -94.72 -71.62 -9.44
CA PHE A 15 -93.96 -70.39 -9.25
C PHE A 15 -94.56 -69.63 -8.06
N SER A 16 -94.00 -69.85 -6.88
CA SER A 16 -94.20 -69.01 -5.70
C SER A 16 -92.97 -68.15 -5.47
N MET A 17 -93.19 -66.84 -5.28
CA MET A 17 -92.25 -65.84 -4.73
C MET A 17 -91.06 -65.46 -5.64
N SER A 18 -90.56 -64.23 -5.71
CA SER A 18 -90.67 -63.06 -4.82
C SER A 18 -90.52 -61.80 -5.69
N PHE A 19 -91.24 -60.73 -5.37
CA PHE A 19 -90.72 -59.40 -5.70
C PHE A 19 -89.45 -59.21 -4.88
N VAL A 20 -88.29 -59.22 -5.54
CA VAL A 20 -87.07 -58.69 -4.95
C VAL A 20 -87.28 -57.18 -4.91
N ASP A 21 -87.59 -56.66 -3.73
CA ASP A 21 -87.52 -55.23 -3.47
C ASP A 21 -86.03 -54.86 -3.54
N VAL A 22 -85.55 -54.51 -4.73
CA VAL A 22 -84.23 -53.90 -4.89
C VAL A 22 -84.32 -52.59 -4.13
N SER A 23 -83.73 -52.53 -2.94
CA SER A 23 -83.63 -51.30 -2.15
C SER A 23 -83.03 -50.22 -3.04
N ALA A 24 -83.88 -49.36 -3.59
CA ALA A 24 -83.45 -48.22 -4.38
C ALA A 24 -82.63 -47.34 -3.45
N SER A 25 -81.34 -47.17 -3.79
CA SER A 25 -80.42 -46.30 -3.07
C SER A 25 -81.06 -44.92 -2.87
N ARG A 26 -81.23 -44.47 -1.62
CA ARG A 26 -81.91 -43.20 -1.30
C ARG A 26 -80.96 -42.01 -1.38
N LEU A 27 -79.69 -42.22 -1.04
CA LEU A 27 -78.66 -41.20 -1.04
C LEU A 27 -77.56 -41.56 -2.05
N GLN A 28 -76.89 -40.55 -2.60
CA GLN A 28 -75.74 -40.74 -3.49
C GLN A 28 -74.61 -39.79 -3.08
N VAL A 29 -73.36 -40.27 -3.07
CA VAL A 29 -72.18 -39.40 -3.01
C VAL A 29 -71.94 -38.87 -4.42
N THR A 30 -71.98 -37.55 -4.56
CA THR A 30 -71.84 -36.87 -5.86
C THR A 30 -70.47 -36.24 -6.06
N ASP A 31 -69.83 -35.83 -4.97
CA ASP A 31 -68.49 -35.24 -5.02
C ASP A 31 -67.72 -35.47 -3.71
N VAL A 32 -66.39 -35.54 -3.82
CA VAL A 32 -65.44 -35.71 -2.69
C VAL A 32 -64.22 -34.86 -2.97
N VAL A 33 -64.10 -33.72 -2.28
CA VAL A 33 -63.10 -32.69 -2.56
C VAL A 33 -62.45 -32.19 -1.29
N TRP A 34 -61.12 -32.02 -1.30
CA TRP A 34 -60.41 -31.32 -0.22
C TRP A 34 -60.56 -29.80 -0.34
N GLY A 35 -60.62 -29.11 0.80
CA GLY A 35 -60.85 -27.66 0.86
C GLY A 35 -62.32 -27.32 0.73
N SER A 36 -62.70 -26.72 -0.41
CA SER A 36 -64.08 -26.31 -0.67
C SER A 36 -64.51 -26.63 -2.11
N LEU A 37 -65.81 -26.67 -2.37
CA LEU A 37 -66.34 -26.91 -3.72
C LEU A 37 -65.93 -25.83 -4.73
N MET A 38 -65.80 -24.58 -4.29
CA MET A 38 -65.43 -23.45 -5.15
C MET A 38 -63.92 -23.32 -5.33
N ASN A 39 -63.15 -23.76 -4.34
CA ASN A 39 -61.69 -23.76 -4.35
C ASN A 39 -61.19 -25.12 -3.83
N PRO A 40 -61.16 -26.14 -4.71
CA PRO A 40 -60.57 -27.44 -4.40
C PRO A 40 -59.09 -27.32 -4.07
N GLU A 41 -58.62 -28.18 -3.18
CA GLU A 41 -57.26 -28.13 -2.68
C GLU A 41 -56.55 -29.48 -2.80
N LYS A 42 -55.23 -29.44 -2.64
CA LYS A 42 -54.41 -30.64 -2.57
C LYS A 42 -53.99 -30.89 -1.14
N ALA A 43 -54.56 -31.94 -0.55
CA ALA A 43 -54.14 -32.42 0.75
C ALA A 43 -52.82 -33.17 0.66
N ILE A 44 -51.85 -32.86 1.51
CA ILE A 44 -50.52 -33.49 1.54
C ILE A 44 -50.26 -34.20 2.87
N PRO A 45 -49.27 -35.12 2.94
CA PRO A 45 -48.90 -35.75 4.20
C PRO A 45 -48.53 -34.71 5.27
N GLY A 46 -49.13 -34.85 6.46
CA GLY A 46 -48.90 -33.95 7.59
C GLY A 46 -49.83 -32.76 7.69
N ASP A 47 -50.74 -32.53 6.73
CA ASP A 47 -51.76 -31.49 6.86
C ASP A 47 -52.68 -31.75 8.05
N GLU A 48 -52.87 -30.72 8.87
CA GLU A 48 -53.72 -30.75 10.05
C GLU A 48 -54.94 -29.84 9.85
N LYS A 49 -56.11 -30.30 10.31
CA LYS A 49 -57.38 -29.56 10.25
C LYS A 49 -57.80 -29.12 8.84
N ILE A 50 -57.39 -29.88 7.82
CA ILE A 50 -57.85 -29.66 6.44
C ILE A 50 -59.31 -30.13 6.31
N ASP A 51 -60.12 -29.34 5.60
CA ASP A 51 -61.51 -29.68 5.34
C ASP A 51 -61.61 -30.68 4.18
N LEU A 52 -62.39 -31.75 4.36
CA LEU A 52 -62.86 -32.64 3.28
C LEU A 52 -64.36 -32.43 3.11
N VAL A 53 -64.78 -32.05 1.92
CA VAL A 53 -66.18 -31.88 1.57
C VAL A 53 -66.67 -33.12 0.83
N VAL A 54 -67.69 -33.78 1.39
CA VAL A 54 -68.41 -34.87 0.73
C VAL A 54 -69.82 -34.42 0.44
N VAL A 55 -70.21 -34.39 -0.83
CA VAL A 55 -71.55 -33.92 -1.24
C VAL A 55 -72.52 -35.09 -1.34
N ILE A 56 -73.54 -35.08 -0.49
CA ILE A 56 -74.59 -36.11 -0.45
C ILE A 56 -75.84 -35.59 -1.14
N GLY A 57 -76.24 -36.24 -2.23
CA GLY A 57 -77.50 -36.01 -2.95
C GLY A 57 -78.60 -36.96 -2.49
N ASN A 58 -79.84 -36.46 -2.38
CA ASN A 58 -81.02 -37.30 -2.18
C ASN A 58 -81.64 -37.65 -3.53
N ILE A 59 -81.37 -38.87 -4.01
CA ILE A 59 -81.92 -39.40 -5.27
C ILE A 59 -83.23 -40.18 -5.07
N GLY A 60 -83.65 -40.36 -3.82
CA GLY A 60 -84.94 -40.95 -3.47
C GLY A 60 -86.11 -39.99 -3.68
N ASN A 61 -87.32 -40.50 -3.46
CA ASN A 61 -88.58 -39.75 -3.61
C ASN A 61 -89.13 -39.18 -2.28
N LYS A 62 -88.39 -39.30 -1.17
CA LYS A 62 -88.81 -38.83 0.16
C LYS A 62 -87.78 -37.89 0.79
N PRO A 63 -88.19 -36.83 1.50
CA PRO A 63 -87.28 -35.94 2.22
C PRO A 63 -86.54 -36.68 3.34
N THR A 64 -85.26 -36.34 3.52
CA THR A 64 -84.38 -36.98 4.50
C THR A 64 -83.98 -35.97 5.58
N CYS A 65 -84.17 -36.33 6.85
CA CYS A 65 -83.96 -35.46 8.00
C CYS A 65 -82.67 -35.85 8.70
N SER A 66 -81.81 -34.85 8.94
CA SER A 66 -80.54 -34.95 9.64
C SER A 66 -79.62 -36.05 9.12
N LEU A 67 -78.47 -35.67 8.58
CA LEU A 67 -77.44 -36.62 8.18
C LEU A 67 -76.35 -36.65 9.22
N THR A 68 -75.92 -37.84 9.62
CA THR A 68 -74.65 -38.05 10.32
C THR A 68 -73.85 -39.03 9.47
N ALA A 69 -72.66 -38.63 9.04
CA ALA A 69 -71.78 -39.47 8.27
C ALA A 69 -70.51 -39.76 9.06
N GLU A 70 -70.13 -41.03 9.08
CA GLU A 70 -68.90 -41.54 9.68
C GLU A 70 -67.98 -42.02 8.56
N LEU A 71 -66.84 -41.37 8.42
CA LEU A 71 -65.77 -41.76 7.52
C LEU A 71 -64.75 -42.59 8.28
N GLY A 72 -64.48 -43.80 7.80
CA GLY A 72 -63.57 -44.74 8.46
C GLY A 72 -62.78 -45.63 7.50
N PRO A 73 -61.89 -46.46 8.06
CA PRO A 73 -61.09 -47.38 7.28
C PRO A 73 -61.98 -48.41 6.57
N LYS A 74 -61.68 -48.66 5.30
CA LYS A 74 -62.18 -49.84 4.60
C LYS A 74 -61.36 -51.07 5.01
N LEU A 75 -62.01 -52.20 5.24
CA LEU A 75 -61.34 -53.41 5.72
C LEU A 75 -60.21 -53.84 4.77
N GLY A 76 -58.99 -53.97 5.32
CA GLY A 76 -57.80 -54.36 4.56
C GLY A 76 -57.06 -53.22 3.86
N GLU A 77 -57.59 -52.00 3.90
CA GLU A 77 -56.97 -50.81 3.28
C GLU A 77 -56.28 -49.91 4.33
N PRO A 78 -55.18 -49.21 3.98
CA PRO A 78 -54.55 -48.25 4.87
C PRO A 78 -55.45 -47.01 5.07
N PHE A 79 -55.46 -46.47 6.29
CA PHE A 79 -56.25 -45.28 6.62
C PHE A 79 -55.42 -44.28 7.44
N PRO A 80 -54.64 -43.40 6.80
CA PRO A 80 -53.73 -42.47 7.48
C PRO A 80 -54.42 -41.18 7.96
N PHE A 81 -55.73 -41.24 8.24
CA PHE A 81 -56.55 -40.08 8.57
C PHE A 81 -57.11 -40.17 9.98
N THR A 82 -57.16 -39.05 10.68
CA THR A 82 -57.91 -38.91 11.93
C THR A 82 -58.74 -37.64 11.89
N SER A 83 -59.73 -37.53 12.75
CA SER A 83 -60.41 -36.26 13.00
C SER A 83 -59.43 -35.24 13.58
N TRP A 84 -59.76 -33.96 13.50
CA TRP A 84 -58.96 -32.86 14.06
C TRP A 84 -58.60 -33.04 15.55
N ASP A 85 -59.41 -33.80 16.29
CA ASP A 85 -59.24 -34.18 17.70
C ASP A 85 -58.56 -35.55 17.91
N GLY A 86 -58.18 -36.23 16.84
CA GLY A 86 -57.54 -37.55 16.84
C GLY A 86 -58.51 -38.74 16.80
N SER A 87 -59.82 -38.52 16.81
CA SER A 87 -60.81 -39.61 16.80
C SER A 87 -60.97 -40.29 15.43
N VAL A 88 -61.38 -41.56 15.45
CA VAL A 88 -61.80 -42.38 14.30
C VAL A 88 -63.01 -43.22 14.75
N PRO A 89 -64.12 -43.30 13.98
CA PRO A 89 -64.34 -42.71 12.66
C PRO A 89 -64.49 -41.18 12.69
N ILE A 90 -64.14 -40.54 11.59
CA ILE A 90 -64.23 -39.09 11.42
C ILE A 90 -65.69 -38.74 11.12
N SER A 91 -66.31 -37.92 11.96
CA SER A 91 -67.74 -37.64 11.85
C SER A 91 -68.04 -36.25 11.32
N ALA A 92 -69.02 -36.14 10.44
CA ALA A 92 -69.63 -34.88 10.02
C ALA A 92 -71.15 -35.00 10.08
N SER A 93 -71.85 -33.89 10.32
CA SER A 93 -73.31 -33.91 10.39
C SER A 93 -73.92 -32.68 9.72
N PHE A 94 -75.10 -32.89 9.14
CA PHE A 94 -75.96 -31.84 8.61
C PHE A 94 -77.28 -31.87 9.38
N GLN A 95 -77.62 -30.76 10.02
CA GLN A 95 -78.90 -30.59 10.70
C GLN A 95 -79.86 -29.85 9.77
N GLY A 96 -80.87 -30.56 9.27
CA GLY A 96 -81.83 -30.00 8.33
C GLY A 96 -82.57 -31.05 7.52
N VAL A 97 -83.39 -30.58 6.58
CA VAL A 97 -84.16 -31.42 5.66
C VAL A 97 -83.50 -31.40 4.29
N LEU A 98 -83.09 -32.56 3.80
CA LEU A 98 -82.59 -32.77 2.45
C LEU A 98 -83.72 -33.23 1.54
N GLN A 99 -84.22 -32.33 0.70
CA GLN A 99 -85.33 -32.59 -0.22
C GLN A 99 -84.92 -33.54 -1.36
N PRO A 100 -85.85 -34.33 -1.93
CA PRO A 100 -85.61 -35.08 -3.17
C PRO A 100 -85.01 -34.20 -4.28
N GLY A 101 -83.99 -34.70 -4.97
CA GLY A 101 -83.30 -33.99 -6.04
C GLY A 101 -82.31 -32.90 -5.60
N THR A 102 -82.15 -32.68 -4.29
CA THR A 102 -81.18 -31.70 -3.74
C THR A 102 -79.96 -32.39 -3.14
N SER A 103 -78.89 -31.63 -2.91
CA SER A 103 -77.65 -32.08 -2.31
C SER A 103 -77.18 -31.19 -1.17
N THR A 104 -76.46 -31.75 -0.20
CA THR A 104 -75.84 -30.99 0.89
C THR A 104 -74.37 -31.40 1.09
N PRO A 105 -73.45 -30.44 1.32
CA PRO A 105 -72.07 -30.74 1.66
C PRO A 105 -71.93 -31.13 3.13
N LEU A 106 -71.23 -32.23 3.39
CA LEU A 106 -70.73 -32.61 4.72
C LEU A 106 -69.24 -32.28 4.80
N ILE A 107 -68.85 -31.48 5.79
CA ILE A 107 -67.48 -31.01 5.97
C ILE A 107 -66.83 -31.79 7.12
N PHE A 108 -65.80 -32.57 6.79
CA PHE A 108 -64.99 -33.30 7.76
C PHE A 108 -63.69 -32.54 8.00
N LYS A 109 -63.34 -32.28 9.27
CA LYS A 109 -62.02 -31.73 9.63
C LYS A 109 -61.04 -32.86 9.88
N ILE A 110 -60.05 -32.99 9.00
CA ILE A 110 -59.16 -34.15 8.96
C ILE A 110 -57.72 -33.76 9.26
N ASN A 111 -57.03 -34.60 10.03
CA ASN A 111 -55.58 -34.62 10.14
C ASN A 111 -55.03 -35.78 9.29
N ILE A 112 -53.96 -35.53 8.54
CA ILE A 112 -53.29 -36.50 7.68
C ILE A 112 -51.96 -36.87 8.33
N SER A 113 -51.71 -38.17 8.50
CA SER A 113 -50.44 -38.66 9.04
C SER A 113 -49.26 -38.12 8.24
N LYS A 114 -48.19 -37.69 8.93
CA LYS A 114 -46.92 -37.26 8.31
C LYS A 114 -46.25 -38.39 7.50
N ASN A 115 -46.58 -39.64 7.81
CA ASN A 115 -46.07 -40.82 7.12
C ASN A 115 -47.01 -41.32 6.01
N ALA A 116 -48.10 -40.61 5.73
CA ALA A 116 -48.98 -40.93 4.61
C ALA A 116 -48.18 -40.89 3.30
N LYS A 117 -48.46 -41.83 2.40
CA LYS A 117 -47.87 -41.83 1.06
C LYS A 117 -48.82 -41.13 0.10
N PRO A 118 -48.33 -40.36 -0.88
CA PRO A 118 -49.18 -39.85 -1.94
C PRO A 118 -49.92 -41.00 -2.65
N GLY A 119 -51.21 -40.81 -2.90
CA GLY A 119 -52.08 -41.84 -3.48
C GLY A 119 -53.55 -41.67 -3.11
N ALA A 120 -54.41 -42.49 -3.70
CA ALA A 120 -55.83 -42.54 -3.36
C ALA A 120 -56.07 -43.61 -2.29
N TYR A 121 -56.76 -43.23 -1.22
CA TYR A 121 -57.10 -44.10 -0.10
C TYR A 121 -58.59 -44.42 -0.12
N GLN A 122 -58.93 -45.69 -0.33
CA GLN A 122 -60.32 -46.13 -0.24
C GLN A 122 -60.79 -46.13 1.20
N SER A 123 -61.91 -45.46 1.43
CA SER A 123 -62.51 -45.30 2.76
C SER A 123 -63.99 -45.65 2.72
N ASP A 124 -64.50 -46.14 3.84
CA ASP A 124 -65.91 -46.43 4.03
C ASP A 124 -66.59 -45.20 4.63
N LEU A 125 -67.63 -44.71 3.95
CA LEU A 125 -68.48 -43.63 4.41
C LEU A 125 -69.84 -44.19 4.78
N ARG A 126 -70.11 -44.29 6.08
CA ARG A 126 -71.39 -44.75 6.61
C ARG A 126 -72.27 -43.55 6.91
N VAL A 127 -73.38 -43.42 6.18
CA VAL A 127 -74.33 -42.31 6.35
C VAL A 127 -75.56 -42.81 7.06
N TYR A 128 -75.81 -42.23 8.23
CA TYR A 128 -77.01 -42.37 9.01
C TYR A 128 -77.96 -41.23 8.69
N TYR A 129 -79.22 -41.55 8.44
CA TYR A 129 -80.23 -40.57 8.10
C TYR A 129 -81.60 -40.96 8.63
N ARG A 130 -82.47 -39.98 8.88
CA ARG A 130 -83.83 -40.23 9.38
C ARG A 130 -84.87 -39.91 8.32
N ASP A 131 -85.98 -40.66 8.31
CA ASP A 131 -87.09 -40.34 7.40
C ASP A 131 -87.94 -39.20 7.96
N CYS A 132 -88.00 -38.07 7.27
CA CYS A 132 -88.82 -36.92 7.69
C CYS A 132 -90.33 -37.19 7.67
N THR A 133 -90.78 -38.24 6.96
CA THR A 133 -92.21 -38.51 6.74
C THR A 133 -92.83 -39.42 7.80
N SER A 134 -92.05 -39.83 8.82
CA SER A 134 -92.55 -40.67 9.90
C SER A 134 -93.34 -39.86 10.92
N THR A 135 -94.47 -40.40 11.38
CA THR A 135 -95.31 -39.83 12.44
C THR A 135 -94.92 -40.33 13.85
N SER A 136 -93.76 -40.96 14.00
CA SER A 136 -93.26 -41.47 15.28
C SER A 136 -92.48 -40.39 16.05
N ASP A 137 -92.61 -40.36 17.39
CA ASP A 137 -91.83 -39.49 18.28
C ASP A 137 -90.31 -39.70 18.14
N VAL A 138 -89.89 -40.88 17.64
CA VAL A 138 -88.51 -41.19 17.27
C VAL A 138 -88.48 -41.53 15.78
N LEU A 139 -88.00 -40.60 14.96
CA LEU A 139 -87.88 -40.82 13.51
C LEU A 139 -86.96 -42.03 13.23
N PRO A 140 -87.38 -43.02 12.42
CA PRO A 140 -86.61 -44.22 12.13
C PRO A 140 -85.31 -43.85 11.42
N GLN A 141 -84.19 -44.35 11.96
CA GLN A 141 -82.85 -44.15 11.43
C GLN A 141 -82.50 -45.27 10.45
N SER A 142 -82.11 -44.88 9.24
CA SER A 142 -81.61 -45.75 8.19
C SER A 142 -80.12 -45.52 7.98
N THR A 143 -79.44 -46.54 7.45
CA THR A 143 -77.99 -46.50 7.15
C THR A 143 -77.76 -46.82 5.68
N GLN A 144 -76.85 -46.08 5.06
CA GLN A 144 -76.31 -46.41 3.74
C GLN A 144 -74.78 -46.32 3.77
N LEU A 145 -74.12 -47.29 3.13
CA LEU A 145 -72.67 -47.37 3.06
C LEU A 145 -72.21 -46.98 1.65
N PHE A 146 -71.21 -46.11 1.58
CA PHE A 146 -70.54 -45.71 0.35
C PHE A 146 -69.04 -45.99 0.45
N SER A 147 -68.40 -46.21 -0.70
CA SER A 147 -66.95 -46.21 -0.80
C SER A 147 -66.50 -44.89 -1.43
N VAL A 148 -65.61 -44.17 -0.76
CA VAL A 148 -65.06 -42.89 -1.22
C VAL A 148 -63.55 -42.96 -1.32
N ASN A 149 -62.97 -42.20 -2.26
CA ASN A 149 -61.53 -42.10 -2.45
C ASN A 149 -61.02 -40.78 -1.88
N LEU A 150 -60.13 -40.84 -0.89
CA LEU A 150 -59.43 -39.68 -0.36
C LEU A 150 -58.05 -39.60 -1.04
N VAL A 151 -57.83 -38.58 -1.87
CA VAL A 151 -56.57 -38.41 -2.61
C VAL A 151 -55.58 -37.59 -1.79
N VAL A 152 -54.48 -38.20 -1.37
CA VAL A 152 -53.33 -37.49 -0.81
C VAL A 152 -52.36 -37.17 -1.94
N SER A 153 -52.09 -35.90 -2.17
CA SER A 153 -51.20 -35.40 -3.21
C SER A 153 -49.73 -35.45 -2.77
N PRO A 154 -48.77 -35.52 -3.72
CA PRO A 154 -47.37 -35.29 -3.40
C PRO A 154 -47.17 -33.85 -2.89
N PRO A 155 -46.21 -33.62 -1.98
CA PRO A 155 -45.88 -32.27 -1.54
C PRO A 155 -45.54 -31.35 -2.73
N PRO A 156 -46.00 -30.10 -2.73
CA PRO A 156 -45.75 -29.17 -3.81
C PRO A 156 -44.26 -28.80 -3.86
N THR A 157 -43.74 -28.57 -5.08
CA THR A 157 -42.31 -28.27 -5.29
C THR A 157 -42.11 -26.86 -5.84
N PRO A 158 -41.24 -26.04 -5.22
CA PRO A 158 -40.85 -24.75 -5.77
C PRO A 158 -39.91 -24.92 -6.96
N ARG A 159 -39.72 -23.84 -7.74
CA ARG A 159 -38.85 -23.84 -8.93
C ARG A 159 -37.80 -22.74 -8.84
N ILE A 160 -36.55 -23.06 -9.22
CA ILE A 160 -35.52 -22.03 -9.42
C ILE A 160 -35.83 -21.28 -10.71
N VAL A 161 -35.99 -19.96 -10.60
CA VAL A 161 -36.19 -19.07 -11.74
C VAL A 161 -34.85 -18.66 -12.33
N GLU A 162 -33.97 -18.12 -11.49
CA GLU A 162 -32.64 -17.65 -11.89
C GLU A 162 -31.71 -17.53 -10.67
N SER A 163 -30.41 -17.41 -10.95
CA SER A 163 -29.37 -17.12 -9.97
C SER A 163 -28.44 -16.03 -10.51
N LYS A 164 -27.97 -15.14 -9.64
CA LYS A 164 -27.11 -14.01 -10.01
C LYS A 164 -26.05 -13.77 -8.94
N TRP A 165 -24.84 -13.46 -9.37
CA TRP A 165 -23.77 -13.00 -8.49
C TRP A 165 -23.84 -11.50 -8.33
N ILE A 166 -23.82 -11.04 -7.08
CA ILE A 166 -23.81 -9.64 -6.69
C ILE A 166 -22.50 -9.30 -5.99
N VAL A 167 -21.84 -8.25 -6.46
CA VAL A 167 -20.58 -7.72 -5.92
C VAL A 167 -20.75 -6.21 -5.87
N ASP A 168 -20.46 -5.58 -4.73
CA ASP A 168 -20.67 -4.14 -4.53
C ASP A 168 -22.09 -3.66 -4.92
N ASN A 169 -23.11 -4.46 -4.58
CA ASN A 169 -24.53 -4.25 -4.90
C ASN A 169 -24.88 -4.24 -6.40
N MET A 170 -23.98 -4.66 -7.29
CA MET A 170 -24.25 -4.80 -8.72
C MET A 170 -24.07 -6.24 -9.18
N GLN A 171 -24.82 -6.64 -10.20
CA GLN A 171 -24.61 -7.94 -10.84
C GLN A 171 -23.24 -7.95 -11.51
N ALA A 172 -22.39 -8.91 -11.16
CA ALA A 172 -21.02 -8.94 -11.62
C ALA A 172 -20.53 -10.38 -11.84
N SER A 173 -19.49 -10.54 -12.65
CA SER A 173 -18.84 -11.84 -12.81
C SER A 173 -17.93 -12.15 -11.62
N VAL A 174 -17.83 -13.42 -11.29
CA VAL A 174 -16.99 -13.92 -10.19
C VAL A 174 -15.98 -14.92 -10.72
N GLY A 175 -14.87 -15.04 -9.99
CA GLY A 175 -13.72 -15.88 -10.34
C GLY A 175 -12.63 -15.75 -9.28
N PRO A 176 -11.41 -16.23 -9.57
CA PRO A 176 -10.25 -16.03 -8.71
C PRO A 176 -10.10 -14.56 -8.27
N SER A 177 -9.72 -14.35 -7.02
CA SER A 177 -9.52 -13.03 -6.42
C SER A 177 -10.78 -12.15 -6.34
N THR A 178 -11.96 -12.77 -6.46
CA THR A 178 -13.23 -12.14 -6.10
C THR A 178 -13.30 -11.77 -4.61
N GLY A 179 -12.77 -12.63 -3.74
CA GLY A 179 -13.03 -12.56 -2.31
C GLY A 179 -14.50 -12.88 -2.01
N GLN A 180 -15.24 -11.92 -1.47
CA GLN A 180 -16.64 -12.08 -1.09
C GLN A 180 -17.60 -11.66 -2.22
N ALA A 181 -18.64 -12.46 -2.44
CA ALA A 181 -19.78 -12.14 -3.31
C ALA A 181 -21.09 -12.61 -2.65
N VAL A 182 -22.22 -12.07 -3.10
CA VAL A 182 -23.55 -12.53 -2.69
C VAL A 182 -24.19 -13.26 -3.84
N LEU A 183 -24.55 -14.53 -3.65
CA LEU A 183 -25.37 -15.27 -4.59
C LEU A 183 -26.84 -14.99 -4.30
N GLU A 184 -27.51 -14.31 -5.22
CA GLU A 184 -28.97 -14.14 -5.19
C GLU A 184 -29.64 -15.26 -5.98
N VAL A 185 -30.58 -15.94 -5.35
CA VAL A 185 -31.36 -17.04 -5.95
C VAL A 185 -32.82 -16.66 -5.93
N TYR A 186 -33.43 -16.60 -7.11
CA TYR A 186 -34.85 -16.31 -7.27
C TYR A 186 -35.61 -17.62 -7.39
N VAL A 187 -36.57 -17.80 -6.49
CA VAL A 187 -37.36 -19.03 -6.37
C VAL A 187 -38.82 -18.69 -6.54
N GLU A 188 -39.51 -19.44 -7.37
CA GLU A 188 -40.94 -19.38 -7.54
C GLU A 188 -41.61 -20.37 -6.60
N ALA A 189 -42.56 -19.89 -5.80
CA ALA A 189 -43.40 -20.72 -4.97
C ALA A 189 -44.24 -21.67 -5.83
N PRO A 190 -44.68 -22.82 -5.29
CA PRO A 190 -45.56 -23.73 -6.03
C PRO A 190 -46.79 -23.02 -6.59
N LEU A 191 -47.21 -23.41 -7.80
CA LEU A 191 -48.32 -22.75 -8.52
C LEU A 191 -49.68 -22.92 -7.84
N ASP A 192 -49.82 -23.90 -6.95
CA ASP A 192 -51.05 -24.30 -6.29
C ASP A 192 -51.02 -24.11 -4.77
N SER A 193 -49.94 -23.54 -4.22
CA SER A 193 -49.79 -23.39 -2.77
C SER A 193 -49.01 -22.14 -2.40
N ALA A 194 -49.61 -21.27 -1.59
CA ALA A 194 -48.89 -20.20 -0.92
C ALA A 194 -47.98 -20.78 0.17
N ILE A 195 -46.80 -20.17 0.35
CA ILE A 195 -45.77 -20.66 1.26
C ILE A 195 -45.30 -19.56 2.21
N SER A 196 -44.86 -19.95 3.40
CA SER A 196 -44.33 -19.03 4.42
C SER A 196 -43.20 -19.70 5.21
N ASN A 197 -42.55 -18.95 6.11
CA ASN A 197 -41.50 -19.42 7.01
C ASN A 197 -40.42 -20.23 6.26
N ILE A 198 -39.85 -19.61 5.24
CA ILE A 198 -38.89 -20.22 4.34
C ILE A 198 -37.53 -20.24 5.02
N GLU A 199 -36.95 -21.43 5.13
CA GLU A 199 -35.58 -21.68 5.59
C GLU A 199 -34.84 -22.42 4.49
N ALA A 200 -33.73 -21.85 4.04
CA ALA A 200 -32.96 -22.39 2.93
C ALA A 200 -31.51 -22.63 3.34
N LYS A 201 -30.98 -23.79 2.98
CA LYS A 201 -29.59 -24.19 3.20
C LYS A 201 -28.96 -24.56 1.85
N LEU A 202 -28.00 -23.77 1.42
CA LEU A 202 -27.24 -23.98 0.19
C LEU A 202 -25.90 -24.65 0.52
N SER A 203 -25.66 -25.82 -0.05
CA SER A 203 -24.38 -26.52 0.09
C SER A 203 -23.34 -25.96 -0.90
N LEU A 204 -22.13 -25.73 -0.39
CA LEU A 204 -21.04 -25.11 -1.14
C LEU A 204 -19.99 -26.16 -1.56
N PRO A 205 -19.48 -26.10 -2.80
CA PRO A 205 -18.38 -26.95 -3.27
C PRO A 205 -17.03 -26.56 -2.60
N ARG A 206 -15.97 -27.32 -2.91
CA ARG A 206 -14.66 -27.19 -2.23
C ARG A 206 -14.02 -25.82 -2.41
N GLU A 207 -14.34 -25.10 -3.47
CA GLU A 207 -13.74 -23.82 -3.83
C GLU A 207 -14.48 -22.63 -3.20
N PHE A 208 -15.60 -22.89 -2.51
CA PHE A 208 -16.54 -21.90 -1.98
C PHE A 208 -16.64 -22.04 -0.46
N ARG A 209 -16.80 -20.94 0.27
CA ARG A 209 -16.93 -20.93 1.73
C ARG A 209 -18.00 -19.96 2.20
N SER A 210 -18.53 -20.18 3.40
CA SER A 210 -19.20 -19.11 4.14
C SER A 210 -18.18 -18.10 4.69
N LEU A 211 -18.67 -17.00 5.25
CA LEU A 211 -17.84 -16.03 5.98
C LEU A 211 -17.22 -16.59 7.26
N THR A 212 -17.73 -17.73 7.73
CA THR A 212 -17.29 -18.48 8.92
C THR A 212 -16.55 -19.77 8.55
N ASP A 213 -16.10 -19.90 7.29
CA ASP A 213 -15.37 -21.06 6.74
C ASP A 213 -16.17 -22.39 6.71
N GLU A 214 -17.50 -22.32 6.74
CA GLU A 214 -18.37 -23.48 6.59
C GLU A 214 -18.57 -23.89 5.11
N ARG A 215 -19.04 -25.14 4.90
CA ARG A 215 -19.39 -25.72 3.58
C ARG A 215 -20.84 -25.52 3.19
N TYR A 216 -21.55 -24.62 3.86
CA TYR A 216 -22.92 -24.28 3.53
C TYR A 216 -23.20 -22.85 3.97
N VAL A 217 -24.25 -22.27 3.41
CA VAL A 217 -24.76 -20.94 3.76
C VAL A 217 -26.28 -21.01 3.86
N THR A 218 -26.86 -20.20 4.74
CA THR A 218 -28.29 -20.22 5.01
C THR A 218 -28.95 -18.89 4.68
N ALA A 219 -30.23 -18.93 4.33
CA ALA A 219 -31.08 -17.77 4.13
C ALA A 219 -32.48 -18.07 4.68
N THR A 220 -33.13 -17.08 5.28
CA THR A 220 -34.49 -17.22 5.82
C THR A 220 -35.40 -16.10 5.33
N SER A 221 -36.69 -16.38 5.21
CA SER A 221 -37.73 -15.39 4.92
C SER A 221 -39.01 -15.75 5.68
N LEU A 222 -39.53 -14.78 6.44
CA LEU A 222 -40.80 -14.91 7.15
C LEU A 222 -42.00 -14.41 6.32
N GLN A 223 -41.76 -13.89 5.12
CA GLN A 223 -42.82 -13.38 4.26
C GLN A 223 -43.66 -14.52 3.71
N GLU A 224 -44.97 -14.32 3.68
CA GLU A 224 -45.88 -15.16 2.92
C GLU A 224 -45.71 -14.84 1.42
N VAL A 225 -45.48 -15.88 0.63
CA VAL A 225 -45.36 -15.80 -0.82
C VAL A 225 -46.60 -16.46 -1.41
N PRO A 226 -47.41 -15.73 -2.20
CA PRO A 226 -48.59 -16.32 -2.84
C PRO A 226 -48.19 -17.43 -3.82
N ALA A 227 -49.15 -18.27 -4.18
CA ALA A 227 -48.93 -19.33 -5.16
C ALA A 227 -48.39 -18.76 -6.48
N GLY A 228 -47.32 -19.36 -7.02
CA GLY A 228 -46.59 -18.86 -8.19
C GLY A 228 -45.83 -17.53 -7.98
N GLY A 229 -45.85 -16.96 -6.77
CA GLY A 229 -45.08 -15.77 -6.44
C GLY A 229 -43.57 -16.05 -6.43
N VAL A 230 -42.77 -15.06 -6.83
CA VAL A 230 -41.30 -15.17 -6.82
C VAL A 230 -40.74 -14.44 -5.61
N PHE A 231 -39.82 -15.09 -4.91
CA PHE A 231 -39.07 -14.52 -3.79
C PHE A 231 -37.58 -14.69 -3.99
N ARG A 232 -36.80 -13.91 -3.25
CA ARG A 232 -35.33 -13.87 -3.37
C ARG A 232 -34.66 -14.34 -2.10
N LEU A 233 -33.73 -15.28 -2.24
CA LEU A 233 -32.80 -15.71 -1.21
C LEU A 233 -31.40 -15.12 -1.50
N ARG A 234 -30.69 -14.69 -0.45
CA ARG A 234 -29.36 -14.08 -0.57
C ARG A 234 -28.36 -14.89 0.24
N PHE A 235 -27.30 -15.35 -0.40
CA PHE A 235 -26.28 -16.21 0.20
C PHE A 235 -24.91 -15.55 0.09
N PRO A 236 -24.33 -15.03 1.18
CA PRO A 236 -22.95 -14.51 1.17
C PRO A 236 -21.97 -15.67 1.03
N VAL A 237 -21.12 -15.62 0.00
CA VAL A 237 -20.15 -16.68 -0.33
C VAL A 237 -18.77 -16.04 -0.53
N VAL A 238 -17.75 -16.71 -0.02
CA VAL A 238 -16.34 -16.40 -0.28
C VAL A 238 -15.81 -17.39 -1.30
N LEU A 239 -15.21 -16.88 -2.38
CA LEU A 239 -14.58 -17.68 -3.42
C LEU A 239 -13.08 -17.78 -3.17
N SER A 240 -12.53 -18.98 -3.30
CA SER A 240 -11.08 -19.21 -3.27
C SER A 240 -10.38 -18.60 -4.50
N ASP A 241 -9.12 -18.18 -4.34
CA ASP A 241 -8.26 -17.79 -5.46
C ASP A 241 -7.96 -18.94 -6.43
N GLU A 242 -8.19 -20.19 -6.02
CA GLU A 242 -8.03 -21.38 -6.86
C GLU A 242 -9.32 -21.80 -7.57
N VAL A 243 -10.41 -21.02 -7.44
CA VAL A 243 -11.70 -21.38 -8.05
C VAL A 243 -11.57 -21.52 -9.57
N GLN A 244 -12.06 -22.65 -10.09
CA GLN A 244 -12.02 -22.92 -11.53
C GLN A 244 -13.15 -22.19 -12.24
N LEU A 245 -12.91 -21.81 -13.49
CA LEU A 245 -13.96 -21.25 -14.32
C LEU A 245 -14.91 -22.36 -14.76
N GLY A 246 -16.20 -22.05 -14.81
CA GLY A 246 -17.21 -22.99 -15.26
C GLY A 246 -18.52 -22.88 -14.51
N ARG A 247 -19.42 -23.81 -14.83
CA ARG A 247 -20.75 -23.90 -14.24
C ARG A 247 -20.76 -24.85 -13.06
N TYR A 248 -21.13 -24.35 -11.89
CA TYR A 248 -21.24 -25.09 -10.65
C TYR A 248 -22.69 -25.47 -10.36
N GLN A 249 -22.87 -26.64 -9.75
CA GLN A 249 -24.15 -27.15 -9.28
C GLN A 249 -24.14 -27.15 -7.75
N LEU A 250 -25.05 -26.37 -7.14
CA LEU A 250 -25.12 -26.21 -5.70
C LEU A 250 -26.45 -26.82 -5.21
N PRO A 251 -26.39 -27.89 -4.39
CA PRO A 251 -27.58 -28.42 -3.75
C PRO A 251 -28.21 -27.38 -2.83
N LEU A 252 -29.52 -27.16 -2.98
CA LEU A 252 -30.30 -26.25 -2.16
C LEU A 252 -31.42 -27.03 -1.47
N GLU A 253 -31.36 -27.09 -0.16
CA GLU A 253 -32.45 -27.59 0.67
C GLU A 253 -33.33 -26.39 1.08
N ILE A 254 -34.62 -26.44 0.75
CA ILE A 254 -35.61 -25.44 1.19
C ILE A 254 -36.65 -26.15 2.05
N ILE A 255 -36.91 -25.58 3.22
CA ILE A 255 -38.02 -25.93 4.09
C ILE A 255 -38.96 -24.73 4.14
N PHE A 256 -40.24 -24.94 3.88
CA PHE A 256 -41.26 -23.91 3.96
C PHE A 256 -42.53 -24.48 4.59
N ARG A 257 -43.48 -23.63 4.94
CA ARG A 257 -44.79 -24.05 5.46
C ARG A 257 -45.88 -23.72 4.45
N ASN A 258 -46.83 -24.63 4.25
CA ASN A 258 -48.06 -24.31 3.55
C ASN A 258 -49.02 -23.54 4.46
N LYS A 259 -50.21 -23.17 3.96
CA LYS A 259 -51.22 -22.45 4.74
C LYS A 259 -51.77 -23.18 5.97
N TYR A 260 -51.60 -24.50 6.06
CA TYR A 260 -51.98 -25.31 7.23
C TYR A 260 -50.84 -25.38 8.27
N GLY A 261 -49.69 -24.76 7.99
CA GLY A 261 -48.50 -24.80 8.83
C GLY A 261 -47.66 -26.05 8.64
N THR A 262 -48.02 -26.93 7.71
CA THR A 262 -47.29 -28.18 7.42
C THR A 262 -45.91 -27.88 6.84
N PRO A 263 -44.82 -28.33 7.47
CA PRO A 263 -43.48 -28.14 6.93
C PRO A 263 -43.27 -29.04 5.72
N VAL A 264 -42.92 -28.44 4.59
CA VAL A 264 -42.57 -29.11 3.35
C VAL A 264 -41.09 -28.91 3.07
N LYS A 265 -40.39 -30.02 2.84
CA LYS A 265 -38.98 -30.03 2.46
C LYS A 265 -38.85 -30.29 0.96
N SER A 266 -38.07 -29.46 0.28
CA SER A 266 -37.77 -29.57 -1.15
C SER A 266 -36.27 -29.47 -1.39
N ASN A 267 -35.73 -30.37 -2.21
CA ASN A 267 -34.33 -30.34 -2.63
C ASN A 267 -34.26 -29.86 -4.08
N LEU A 268 -33.60 -28.74 -4.30
CA LEU A 268 -33.38 -28.12 -5.61
C LEU A 268 -31.89 -28.10 -5.93
N THR A 269 -31.56 -27.79 -7.19
CA THR A 269 -30.18 -27.55 -7.63
C THR A 269 -30.09 -26.15 -8.21
N VAL A 270 -29.22 -25.32 -7.63
CA VAL A 270 -28.90 -23.99 -8.14
C VAL A 270 -27.69 -24.12 -9.05
N TYR A 271 -27.84 -23.67 -10.29
CA TYR A 271 -26.72 -23.58 -11.23
C TYR A 271 -26.14 -22.17 -11.16
N VAL A 272 -24.83 -22.04 -11.05
CA VAL A 272 -24.14 -20.73 -11.02
C VAL A 272 -22.91 -20.77 -11.91
N ASP A 273 -22.64 -19.66 -12.60
CA ASP A 273 -21.46 -19.54 -13.47
C ASP A 273 -20.35 -18.75 -12.77
N VAL A 274 -19.14 -19.31 -12.80
CA VAL A 274 -17.89 -18.64 -12.43
C VAL A 274 -17.17 -18.35 -13.72
N SER A 275 -17.41 -17.16 -14.27
CA SER A 275 -16.90 -16.76 -15.60
C SER A 275 -15.56 -16.02 -15.55
N GLY A 276 -15.04 -15.72 -14.37
CA GLY A 276 -13.79 -14.98 -14.18
C GLY A 276 -14.01 -13.47 -14.08
N ARG A 277 -12.92 -12.72 -13.84
CA ARG A 277 -12.95 -11.26 -13.80
C ARG A 277 -11.88 -10.67 -14.71
N PRO A 278 -12.21 -9.62 -15.49
CA PRO A 278 -11.19 -8.86 -16.18
C PRO A 278 -10.45 -7.95 -15.20
N GLU A 279 -9.13 -7.90 -15.37
CA GLU A 279 -8.26 -7.02 -14.61
C GLU A 279 -7.14 -6.55 -15.55
N ILE A 280 -7.08 -5.24 -15.79
CA ILE A 280 -6.09 -4.68 -16.71
C ILE A 280 -4.86 -4.23 -15.92
N GLY A 281 -3.70 -4.72 -16.35
CA GLY A 281 -2.38 -4.23 -15.96
C GLY A 281 -1.79 -3.36 -17.06
N PHE A 282 -0.79 -2.57 -16.69
CA PHE A 282 -0.03 -1.75 -17.62
C PHE A 282 1.44 -1.73 -17.22
N ASP A 283 2.32 -1.68 -18.21
CA ASP A 283 3.73 -1.37 -18.06
C ASP A 283 4.04 -0.11 -18.88
N VAL A 284 4.74 0.85 -18.29
CA VAL A 284 5.27 2.02 -19.00
C VAL A 284 6.72 2.22 -18.59
N GLU A 285 7.61 2.27 -19.57
CA GLU A 285 9.02 2.58 -19.33
C GLU A 285 9.20 4.09 -19.16
N ILE A 286 10.04 4.49 -18.20
CA ILE A 286 10.38 5.89 -17.99
C ILE A 286 11.26 6.36 -19.15
N ALA A 287 10.65 7.09 -20.08
CA ALA A 287 11.35 7.65 -21.23
C ALA A 287 11.94 9.04 -20.92
N SER A 288 13.00 9.38 -21.65
CA SER A 288 13.70 10.67 -21.56
C SER A 288 13.59 11.41 -22.89
N PHE A 289 13.14 12.66 -22.85
CA PHE A 289 12.82 13.46 -24.04
C PHE A 289 13.40 14.87 -23.96
N ARG A 290 13.54 15.51 -25.12
CA ARG A 290 14.02 16.89 -25.21
C ARG A 290 12.85 17.87 -25.35
N ALA A 291 13.00 19.05 -24.76
CA ALA A 291 12.11 20.17 -25.02
C ALA A 291 12.09 20.55 -26.51
N ASN A 292 10.97 21.10 -26.97
CA ASN A 292 10.71 21.46 -28.37
C ASN A 292 10.74 20.27 -29.36
N THR A 293 10.26 19.11 -28.94
CA THR A 293 10.16 17.91 -29.79
C THR A 293 8.78 17.24 -29.68
N ILE A 294 8.44 16.45 -30.70
CA ILE A 294 7.36 15.47 -30.62
C ILE A 294 7.99 14.14 -30.19
N SER A 295 7.51 13.61 -29.07
CA SER A 295 8.03 12.41 -28.42
C SER A 295 6.93 11.37 -28.28
N ILE A 296 7.28 10.09 -28.14
CA ILE A 296 6.32 8.99 -28.08
C ILE A 296 6.49 8.23 -26.77
N ILE A 297 5.46 8.22 -25.93
CA ILE A 297 5.37 7.35 -24.75
C ILE A 297 4.75 6.02 -25.18
N THR A 298 5.34 4.91 -24.73
CA THR A 298 4.87 3.56 -25.09
C THR A 298 4.25 2.89 -23.88
N TYR A 299 2.96 2.57 -23.98
CA TYR A 299 2.20 1.85 -22.96
C TYR A 299 2.04 0.40 -23.41
N LYS A 300 2.40 -0.56 -22.55
CA LYS A 300 2.03 -1.95 -22.74
C LYS A 300 0.84 -2.25 -21.83
N ILE A 301 -0.33 -2.48 -22.41
CA ILE A 301 -1.57 -2.77 -21.67
C ILE A 301 -1.88 -4.25 -21.83
N TYR A 302 -2.20 -4.93 -20.74
CA TYR A 302 -2.43 -6.37 -20.76
C TYR A 302 -3.51 -6.80 -19.78
N ASN A 303 -4.21 -7.88 -20.11
CA ASN A 303 -5.22 -8.43 -19.22
C ASN A 303 -4.58 -9.48 -18.30
N LYS A 304 -4.37 -9.13 -17.03
CA LYS A 304 -3.91 -10.04 -15.96
C LYS A 304 -5.05 -10.78 -15.27
N GLY A 305 -6.29 -10.41 -15.56
CA GLY A 305 -7.48 -11.06 -15.03
C GLY A 305 -7.69 -12.46 -15.57
N THR A 306 -8.76 -13.09 -15.10
CA THR A 306 -9.15 -14.46 -15.46
C THR A 306 -10.22 -14.53 -16.54
N ALA A 307 -10.81 -13.39 -16.93
CA ALA A 307 -11.80 -13.28 -17.99
C ALA A 307 -11.43 -12.19 -19.01
N PRO A 308 -12.01 -12.21 -20.23
CA PRO A 308 -11.81 -11.17 -21.23
C PRO A 308 -12.29 -9.80 -20.72
N ALA A 309 -11.53 -8.76 -21.06
CA ALA A 309 -11.92 -7.36 -20.82
C ALA A 309 -12.45 -6.76 -22.13
N TYR A 310 -13.65 -6.19 -22.09
CA TYR A 310 -14.31 -5.64 -23.27
C TYR A 310 -14.20 -4.12 -23.32
N ASN A 311 -14.27 -3.53 -24.51
CA ASN A 311 -14.20 -2.07 -24.73
C ASN A 311 -13.06 -1.42 -23.93
N VAL A 312 -11.87 -2.03 -23.97
CA VAL A 312 -10.69 -1.46 -23.34
C VAL A 312 -10.31 -0.18 -24.09
N GLU A 313 -10.16 0.90 -23.34
CA GLU A 313 -9.80 2.22 -23.84
C GLU A 313 -8.72 2.81 -22.93
N LEU A 314 -7.70 3.42 -23.52
CA LEU A 314 -6.70 4.22 -22.83
C LEU A 314 -6.98 5.69 -23.10
N ASN A 315 -7.15 6.46 -22.03
CA ASN A 315 -7.27 7.91 -22.06
C ASN A 315 -6.06 8.54 -21.37
N VAL A 316 -5.37 9.46 -22.04
CA VAL A 316 -4.18 10.16 -21.53
C VAL A 316 -4.40 11.66 -21.69
N ARG A 317 -4.21 12.39 -20.59
CA ARG A 317 -4.28 13.85 -20.57
C ARG A 317 -3.08 14.45 -19.86
N SER A 318 -2.74 15.67 -20.26
CA SER A 318 -1.72 16.48 -19.62
C SER A 318 -2.39 17.61 -18.86
N ASP A 319 -2.15 17.67 -17.56
CA ASP A 319 -2.47 18.86 -16.74
C ASP A 319 -1.26 19.82 -16.66
N ILE A 320 -0.20 19.55 -17.44
CA ILE A 320 1.05 20.31 -17.48
C ILE A 320 0.99 21.33 -18.62
N PRO A 321 1.12 22.65 -18.37
CA PRO A 321 1.00 23.68 -19.41
C PRO A 321 2.01 23.56 -20.56
N VAL A 322 3.20 23.04 -20.30
CA VAL A 322 4.31 22.90 -21.26
C VAL A 322 4.32 21.55 -22.00
N VAL A 323 3.34 20.67 -21.77
CA VAL A 323 3.26 19.35 -22.40
C VAL A 323 1.86 19.14 -22.96
N ARG A 324 1.75 18.85 -24.26
CA ARG A 324 0.48 18.58 -24.94
C ARG A 324 0.42 17.12 -25.40
N VAL A 325 -0.66 16.43 -25.06
CA VAL A 325 -0.96 15.10 -25.62
C VAL A 325 -1.60 15.30 -26.99
N LEU A 326 -0.97 14.80 -28.05
CA LEU A 326 -1.43 15.05 -29.42
C LEU A 326 -2.62 14.16 -29.80
N GLN A 327 -2.72 12.98 -29.18
CA GLN A 327 -3.87 12.09 -29.28
C GLN A 327 -4.22 11.55 -27.89
N PRO A 328 -5.34 11.99 -27.28
CA PRO A 328 -5.65 11.70 -25.88
C PRO A 328 -6.40 10.39 -25.65
N SER A 329 -6.91 9.72 -26.69
CA SER A 329 -7.73 8.52 -26.52
C SER A 329 -7.40 7.43 -27.54
N TYR A 330 -7.40 6.18 -27.08
CA TYR A 330 -7.11 4.98 -27.87
C TYR A 330 -8.09 3.87 -27.52
N THR A 331 -8.86 3.42 -28.52
CA THR A 331 -9.70 2.23 -28.40
C THR A 331 -8.89 0.99 -28.73
N ILE A 332 -8.83 0.05 -27.79
CA ILE A 332 -8.13 -1.23 -27.92
C ILE A 332 -9.10 -2.35 -28.31
N GLY A 333 -10.35 -2.26 -27.87
CA GLY A 333 -11.37 -3.29 -28.12
C GLY A 333 -11.37 -4.35 -27.04
N THR A 334 -11.34 -5.63 -27.41
CA THR A 334 -11.34 -6.74 -26.45
C THR A 334 -9.91 -7.22 -26.19
N LEU A 335 -9.56 -7.40 -24.91
CA LEU A 335 -8.33 -8.08 -24.50
C LEU A 335 -8.68 -9.41 -23.82
N GLU A 336 -8.33 -10.50 -24.50
CA GLU A 336 -8.46 -11.86 -23.96
C GLU A 336 -7.52 -12.07 -22.76
N ARG A 337 -7.77 -13.13 -21.98
CA ARG A 337 -6.94 -13.48 -20.82
C ARG A 337 -5.46 -13.63 -21.23
N GLY A 338 -4.58 -12.91 -20.55
CA GLY A 338 -3.13 -12.93 -20.80
C GLY A 338 -2.69 -12.22 -22.08
N GLN A 339 -3.63 -11.69 -22.88
CA GLN A 339 -3.30 -10.90 -24.07
C GLN A 339 -2.73 -9.54 -23.66
N SER A 340 -1.81 -9.02 -24.47
CA SER A 340 -1.27 -7.68 -24.32
C SER A 340 -1.27 -6.93 -25.65
N THR A 341 -1.28 -5.60 -25.56
CA THR A 341 -1.13 -4.68 -26.69
C THR A 341 -0.18 -3.55 -26.32
N THR A 342 0.39 -2.91 -27.33
CA THR A 342 1.29 -1.78 -27.15
C THR A 342 0.71 -0.55 -27.83
N ILE A 343 0.54 0.53 -27.06
CA ILE A 343 -0.01 1.81 -27.51
C ILE A 343 1.08 2.87 -27.48
N LYS A 344 1.23 3.59 -28.59
CA LYS A 344 2.21 4.68 -28.76
C LYS A 344 1.49 6.01 -28.70
N VAL A 345 1.75 6.79 -27.65
CA VAL A 345 1.10 8.07 -27.38
C VAL A 345 2.05 9.22 -27.72
N PRO A 346 1.79 9.99 -28.79
CA PRO A 346 2.62 11.12 -29.15
C PRO A 346 2.29 12.34 -28.28
N ILE A 347 3.33 12.97 -27.75
CA ILE A 347 3.27 14.18 -26.93
C ILE A 347 4.18 15.25 -27.53
N PHE A 348 3.76 16.51 -27.45
CA PHE A 348 4.59 17.66 -27.78
C PHE A 348 5.07 18.33 -26.50
N ILE A 349 6.38 18.53 -26.38
CA ILE A 349 7.01 19.17 -25.23
C ILE A 349 7.44 20.57 -25.66
N ASP A 350 6.91 21.59 -25.01
CA ASP A 350 7.22 22.98 -25.32
C ASP A 350 8.69 23.32 -25.02
N ARG A 351 9.23 24.32 -25.71
CA ARG A 351 10.60 24.82 -25.47
C ARG A 351 10.80 25.38 -24.05
N ALA A 352 9.72 25.79 -23.39
CA ALA A 352 9.73 26.32 -22.03
C ALA A 352 9.72 25.23 -20.94
N ALA A 353 9.65 23.94 -21.32
CA ALA A 353 9.72 22.84 -20.36
C ALA A 353 11.06 22.85 -19.61
N GLU A 354 10.97 22.75 -18.28
CA GLU A 354 12.14 22.70 -17.41
C GLU A 354 12.72 21.28 -17.37
N PRO A 355 14.04 21.13 -17.15
CA PRO A 355 14.68 19.83 -16.97
C PRO A 355 14.23 19.13 -15.68
N THR A 356 13.20 18.30 -15.76
CA THR A 356 12.65 17.59 -14.60
C THR A 356 11.84 16.38 -15.03
N MET A 357 11.38 15.61 -14.04
CA MET A 357 10.41 14.55 -14.25
C MET A 357 8.99 15.14 -14.29
N TYR A 358 8.29 14.87 -15.38
CA TYR A 358 6.88 15.19 -15.57
C TYR A 358 6.03 13.91 -15.47
N GLY A 359 4.72 14.09 -15.28
CA GLY A 359 3.75 12.98 -15.20
C GLY A 359 2.46 13.29 -15.93
N LEU A 360 1.99 12.38 -16.77
CA LEU A 360 0.68 12.47 -17.44
C LEU A 360 -0.36 11.67 -16.67
N PHE A 361 -1.56 12.23 -16.53
CA PHE A 361 -2.69 11.47 -16.01
C PHE A 361 -3.20 10.51 -17.07
N SER A 362 -3.21 9.22 -16.74
CA SER A 362 -3.66 8.13 -17.62
C SER A 362 -4.76 7.35 -16.95
N GLN A 363 -5.78 6.99 -17.71
CA GLN A 363 -6.92 6.20 -17.25
C GLN A 363 -7.19 5.10 -18.27
N ILE A 364 -7.28 3.87 -17.80
CA ILE A 364 -7.78 2.76 -18.59
C ILE A 364 -9.21 2.47 -18.18
N THR A 365 -10.14 2.54 -19.12
CA THR A 365 -11.54 2.14 -18.94
C THR A 365 -11.80 0.83 -19.67
N TYR A 366 -12.59 -0.06 -19.07
CA TYR A 366 -12.96 -1.34 -19.67
C TYR A 366 -14.30 -1.83 -19.10
N LYS A 367 -14.89 -2.84 -19.72
CA LYS A 367 -16.13 -3.47 -19.30
C LYS A 367 -15.93 -4.94 -18.96
N ASP A 368 -16.70 -5.40 -17.97
CA ASP A 368 -16.86 -6.83 -17.73
C ASP A 368 -17.90 -7.46 -18.66
N PHE A 369 -18.13 -8.77 -18.49
CA PHE A 369 -19.11 -9.52 -19.27
C PHE A 369 -20.55 -9.00 -19.16
N TYR A 370 -20.90 -8.36 -18.03
CA TYR A 370 -22.22 -7.78 -17.81
C TYR A 370 -22.30 -6.32 -18.31
N GLY A 371 -21.23 -5.79 -18.87
CA GLY A 371 -21.16 -4.42 -19.37
C GLY A 371 -20.86 -3.38 -18.29
N ASN A 372 -20.55 -3.80 -17.06
CA ASN A 372 -20.20 -2.88 -15.98
C ASN A 372 -18.87 -2.21 -16.31
N VAL A 373 -18.83 -0.88 -16.25
CA VAL A 373 -17.62 -0.10 -16.52
C VAL A 373 -16.70 -0.14 -15.30
N LYS A 374 -15.45 -0.50 -15.54
CA LYS A 374 -14.35 -0.41 -14.60
C LYS A 374 -13.31 0.58 -15.12
N SER A 375 -12.59 1.22 -14.21
CA SER A 375 -11.54 2.16 -14.52
C SER A 375 -10.32 1.94 -13.64
N THR A 376 -9.15 2.28 -14.16
CA THR A 376 -7.89 2.27 -13.42
C THR A 376 -7.10 3.51 -13.80
N ASP A 377 -6.84 4.36 -12.81
CA ASP A 377 -6.11 5.62 -12.98
C ASP A 377 -4.67 5.46 -12.53
N PHE A 378 -3.74 6.09 -13.26
CA PHE A 378 -2.33 6.09 -12.93
C PHE A 378 -1.60 7.30 -13.52
N ASN A 379 -0.45 7.61 -12.93
CA ASN A 379 0.45 8.65 -13.43
C ASN A 379 1.52 8.01 -14.33
N THR A 380 1.74 8.58 -15.51
CA THR A 380 2.77 8.11 -16.45
C THR A 380 3.97 9.05 -16.42
N PRO A 381 5.08 8.66 -15.75
CA PRO A 381 6.26 9.49 -15.63
C PRO A 381 7.09 9.52 -16.91
N PHE A 382 7.68 10.66 -17.22
CA PHE A 382 8.74 10.80 -18.21
C PHE A 382 9.68 11.94 -17.80
N VAL A 383 10.91 11.92 -18.29
CA VAL A 383 11.92 12.93 -17.98
C VAL A 383 12.04 13.88 -19.17
N VAL A 384 12.05 15.18 -18.89
CA VAL A 384 12.56 16.18 -19.84
C VAL A 384 14.02 16.42 -19.51
N GLU A 385 14.88 16.11 -20.48
CA GLU A 385 16.31 16.27 -20.36
C GLU A 385 16.69 17.73 -20.21
N GLU A 386 17.76 17.96 -19.45
CA GLU A 386 18.45 19.22 -19.47
C GLU A 386 18.89 19.48 -20.91
N LYS A 387 18.36 20.57 -21.49
CA LYS A 387 18.89 21.09 -22.75
C LYS A 387 20.37 21.28 -22.51
N PHE A 388 21.21 20.43 -23.11
CA PHE A 388 22.63 20.66 -23.20
C PHE A 388 22.75 22.11 -23.71
N ARG A 389 23.22 23.02 -22.84
CA ARG A 389 23.52 24.39 -23.19
C ARG A 389 25.01 24.39 -23.52
N PRO A 390 25.42 24.00 -24.73
CA PRO A 390 26.78 24.25 -25.10
C PRO A 390 26.97 25.78 -25.08
N GLY A 391 28.05 26.23 -24.49
CA GLY A 391 28.32 27.64 -24.23
C GLY A 391 29.82 27.89 -24.28
N PHE A 392 30.35 28.64 -23.33
CA PHE A 392 31.80 28.76 -23.12
C PHE A 392 32.28 27.92 -21.94
N SER A 393 33.50 27.40 -22.04
CA SER A 393 34.24 26.89 -20.89
C SER A 393 35.42 27.81 -20.59
N VAL A 394 35.67 28.08 -19.31
CA VAL A 394 36.69 29.03 -18.87
C VAL A 394 37.75 28.30 -18.05
N ARG A 395 39.02 28.54 -18.39
CA ARG A 395 40.17 27.96 -17.67
C ARG A 395 41.21 29.03 -17.42
N THR A 396 41.86 28.99 -16.26
CA THR A 396 42.96 29.89 -15.93
C THR A 396 44.30 29.18 -16.01
N SER A 397 45.38 29.93 -16.24
CA SER A 397 46.75 29.40 -16.21
C SER A 397 47.19 28.94 -14.82
N THR A 398 46.58 29.50 -13.77
CA THR A 398 46.81 29.13 -12.38
C THR A 398 45.55 29.37 -11.55
N SER A 399 45.39 28.59 -10.48
CA SER A 399 44.37 28.76 -9.46
C SER A 399 44.90 29.44 -8.19
N PHE A 400 46.20 29.73 -8.13
CA PHE A 400 46.88 30.28 -6.95
C PHE A 400 47.64 31.56 -7.28
N ILE A 401 47.44 32.59 -6.47
CA ILE A 401 48.23 33.82 -6.48
C ILE A 401 48.77 34.09 -5.08
N ASP A 402 49.75 35.00 -4.95
CA ASP A 402 50.44 35.22 -3.67
C ASP A 402 50.11 36.64 -3.16
N ALA A 403 49.71 36.74 -1.90
CA ALA A 403 49.41 38.02 -1.26
C ALA A 403 50.65 38.94 -1.22
N ALA A 404 50.40 40.24 -1.20
CA ALA A 404 51.45 41.27 -1.23
C ALA A 404 52.33 41.25 -2.51
N SER A 405 51.85 40.62 -3.59
CA SER A 405 52.58 40.52 -4.85
C SER A 405 51.66 40.74 -6.06
N THR A 406 52.26 41.02 -7.23
CA THR A 406 51.55 41.00 -8.51
C THR A 406 51.83 39.72 -9.28
N LYS A 407 50.81 39.12 -9.89
CA LYS A 407 50.95 37.89 -10.69
C LYS A 407 50.24 38.00 -12.04
N PRO A 408 50.92 37.72 -13.17
CA PRO A 408 50.25 37.59 -14.47
C PRO A 408 49.46 36.28 -14.53
N ILE A 409 48.25 36.34 -15.07
CA ILE A 409 47.38 35.19 -15.32
C ILE A 409 46.79 35.24 -16.74
N SER A 410 46.59 34.08 -17.33
CA SER A 410 45.90 33.93 -18.61
C SER A 410 44.57 33.21 -18.39
N ILE A 411 43.50 33.74 -18.96
CA ILE A 411 42.15 33.18 -18.87
C ILE A 411 41.71 32.79 -20.28
N VAL A 412 41.51 31.49 -20.50
CA VAL A 412 41.15 30.89 -21.78
C VAL A 412 39.65 30.60 -21.80
N PHE A 413 38.95 31.21 -22.75
CA PHE A 413 37.52 31.03 -23.02
C PHE A 413 37.37 30.16 -24.25
N THR A 414 36.92 28.92 -24.10
CA THR A 414 36.77 27.95 -25.19
C THR A 414 35.31 27.81 -25.56
N ASN A 415 35.00 28.05 -26.84
CA ASN A 415 33.67 27.87 -27.39
C ASN A 415 33.35 26.38 -27.48
N VAL A 416 32.48 25.87 -26.60
CA VAL A 416 31.99 24.48 -26.66
C VAL A 416 30.66 24.36 -27.41
N ASN A 417 30.18 25.44 -28.05
CA ASN A 417 29.09 25.40 -29.02
C ASN A 417 29.42 24.45 -30.19
N PRO A 418 28.44 23.73 -30.74
CA PRO A 418 28.63 22.81 -31.87
C PRO A 418 29.02 23.53 -33.18
N ALA A 419 28.99 24.86 -33.18
CA ALA A 419 29.29 25.70 -34.32
C ALA A 419 29.97 27.00 -33.87
N ALA A 420 30.45 27.76 -34.85
CA ALA A 420 31.09 29.06 -34.60
C ALA A 420 30.08 30.06 -34.03
N VAL A 421 30.51 30.81 -33.02
CA VAL A 421 29.77 31.95 -32.46
C VAL A 421 30.34 33.26 -33.02
N ARG A 422 29.53 34.33 -33.05
CA ARG A 422 29.91 35.63 -33.62
C ARG A 422 29.69 36.77 -32.63
N ASP A 423 30.30 37.92 -32.91
CA ASP A 423 30.17 39.15 -32.12
C ASP A 423 30.47 38.90 -30.63
N VAL A 424 31.54 38.16 -30.34
CA VAL A 424 31.88 37.76 -28.98
C VAL A 424 32.50 38.94 -28.24
N LYS A 425 31.90 39.32 -27.12
CA LYS A 425 32.39 40.31 -26.18
C LYS A 425 32.62 39.66 -24.82
N ILE A 426 33.87 39.65 -24.36
CA ILE A 426 34.27 39.11 -23.06
C ILE A 426 34.63 40.30 -22.17
N THR A 427 34.07 40.37 -20.97
CA THR A 427 34.41 41.38 -19.96
C THR A 427 34.80 40.69 -18.67
N ILE A 428 35.89 41.13 -18.02
CA ILE A 428 36.43 40.53 -16.81
C ILE A 428 36.56 41.61 -15.74
N ARG A 429 36.04 41.32 -14.54
CA ARG A 429 36.10 42.23 -13.40
C ARG A 429 36.47 41.46 -12.14
N SER A 430 37.24 42.08 -11.26
CA SER A 430 37.36 41.55 -9.89
C SER A 430 36.10 41.86 -9.11
N THR A 431 35.60 40.90 -8.34
CA THR A 431 34.49 41.13 -7.40
C THR A 431 34.98 41.43 -5.98
N SER A 432 36.30 41.46 -5.77
CA SER A 432 36.93 41.70 -4.46
C SER A 432 37.64 43.05 -4.43
N SER A 433 37.57 43.75 -3.30
CA SER A 433 38.39 44.94 -3.03
C SER A 433 39.84 44.60 -2.67
N GLN A 434 40.13 43.33 -2.35
CA GLN A 434 41.45 42.88 -1.90
C GLN A 434 42.34 42.37 -3.04
N VAL A 435 41.77 42.10 -4.21
CA VAL A 435 42.49 41.69 -5.43
C VAL A 435 42.02 42.57 -6.58
N ALA A 436 42.95 43.33 -7.16
CA ALA A 436 42.67 44.26 -8.25
C ALA A 436 43.33 43.77 -9.54
N ILE A 437 42.65 43.99 -10.67
CA ILE A 437 43.28 43.86 -11.99
C ILE A 437 44.05 45.15 -12.24
N THR A 438 45.37 45.08 -12.33
CA THR A 438 46.22 46.27 -12.49
C THR A 438 46.56 46.55 -13.94
N GLU A 439 46.69 45.52 -14.77
CA GLU A 439 47.07 45.61 -16.19
C GLU A 439 46.41 44.48 -17.01
N GLY A 440 46.25 44.68 -18.31
CA GLY A 440 45.84 43.64 -19.27
C GLY A 440 44.40 43.69 -19.79
N ASP A 441 43.98 42.59 -20.42
CA ASP A 441 42.73 42.47 -21.18
C ASP A 441 41.49 42.32 -20.27
N THR A 442 40.91 43.43 -19.83
CA THR A 442 39.63 43.43 -19.08
C THR A 442 38.39 43.40 -19.98
N GLU A 443 38.57 43.69 -21.27
CA GLU A 443 37.55 43.58 -22.31
C GLU A 443 38.19 43.07 -23.60
N LEU A 444 37.61 42.02 -24.19
CA LEU A 444 38.00 41.47 -25.50
C LEU A 444 36.79 41.46 -26.42
N ILE A 445 37.00 41.89 -27.67
CA ILE A 445 36.00 41.80 -28.73
C ILE A 445 36.57 40.90 -29.84
N VAL A 446 35.89 39.80 -30.12
CA VAL A 446 36.31 38.79 -31.10
C VAL A 446 35.17 38.57 -32.10
N SER A 447 35.44 38.79 -33.38
CA SER A 447 34.41 38.73 -34.43
C SER A 447 33.76 37.34 -34.55
N SER A 448 34.54 36.27 -34.38
CA SER A 448 34.03 34.91 -34.31
C SER A 448 35.00 33.96 -33.63
N ILE A 449 34.45 32.98 -32.89
CA ILE A 449 35.22 31.87 -32.32
C ILE A 449 34.64 30.57 -32.86
N PRO A 450 35.40 29.73 -33.59
CA PRO A 450 34.91 28.47 -34.14
C PRO A 450 34.54 27.49 -33.02
N SER A 451 33.80 26.42 -33.34
CA SER A 451 33.57 25.32 -32.40
C SER A 451 34.91 24.77 -31.92
N MET A 452 35.05 24.56 -30.61
CA MET A 452 36.28 24.16 -29.92
C MET A 452 37.45 25.14 -30.04
N GLY A 453 37.26 26.30 -30.68
CA GLY A 453 38.22 27.40 -30.68
C GLY A 453 38.18 28.17 -29.36
N SER A 454 39.21 28.98 -29.11
CA SER A 454 39.33 29.74 -27.87
C SER A 454 39.80 31.18 -28.09
N ALA A 455 39.45 32.06 -27.14
CA ALA A 455 40.07 33.37 -26.95
C ALA A 455 40.78 33.40 -25.60
N THR A 456 41.88 34.14 -25.49
CA THR A 456 42.68 34.23 -24.26
C THR A 456 42.81 35.68 -23.82
N ALA A 457 42.42 35.97 -22.59
CA ALA A 457 42.67 37.24 -21.91
C ALA A 457 43.91 37.12 -21.03
N ASN A 458 44.86 38.04 -21.18
CA ASN A 458 46.03 38.10 -20.30
C ASN A 458 45.90 39.30 -19.37
N ILE A 459 45.85 39.05 -18.06
CA ILE A 459 45.69 40.09 -17.04
C ILE A 459 46.73 39.95 -15.94
N LYS A 460 47.04 41.05 -15.27
CA LYS A 460 47.92 41.09 -14.10
C LYS A 460 47.10 41.44 -12.88
N LEU A 461 47.20 40.60 -11.85
CA LEU A 461 46.49 40.78 -10.59
C LEU A 461 47.44 41.27 -9.51
N LEU A 462 47.00 42.23 -8.70
CA LEU A 462 47.63 42.62 -7.45
C LEU A 462 46.77 42.12 -6.29
N ALA A 463 47.34 41.27 -5.43
CA ALA A 463 46.70 40.84 -4.20
C ALA A 463 47.25 41.61 -3.00
N THR A 464 46.37 42.27 -2.25
CA THR A 464 46.76 42.94 -1.00
C THR A 464 47.16 41.93 0.08
N PRO A 465 47.95 42.31 1.10
CA PRO A 465 48.26 41.43 2.24
C PRO A 465 47.02 40.81 2.90
N ALA A 466 45.94 41.59 3.00
CA ALA A 466 44.68 41.16 3.61
C ALA A 466 43.93 40.08 2.81
N ALA A 467 44.30 39.86 1.54
CA ALA A 467 43.76 38.77 0.73
C ALA A 467 44.36 37.40 1.10
N GLY A 468 45.45 37.35 1.86
CA GLY A 468 46.12 36.09 2.21
C GLY A 468 45.18 35.08 2.88
N ASP A 469 45.29 33.82 2.49
CA ASP A 469 44.45 32.70 2.92
C ASP A 469 42.95 32.85 2.60
N THR A 470 42.62 33.60 1.55
CA THR A 470 41.24 33.73 1.05
C THR A 470 41.09 33.17 -0.35
N VAL A 471 39.86 32.87 -0.75
CA VAL A 471 39.50 32.60 -2.14
C VAL A 471 38.75 33.81 -2.66
N VAL A 472 39.26 34.42 -3.73
CA VAL A 472 38.62 35.55 -4.42
C VAL A 472 38.09 35.10 -5.77
N ASN A 473 37.00 35.71 -6.22
CA ASN A 473 36.44 35.44 -7.54
C ASN A 473 36.71 36.62 -8.49
N LEU A 474 37.13 36.31 -9.71
CA LEU A 474 36.93 37.21 -10.84
C LEU A 474 35.61 36.82 -11.51
N ARG A 475 34.84 37.81 -11.93
CA ARG A 475 33.64 37.60 -12.74
C ARG A 475 33.93 37.92 -14.18
N ALA A 476 33.73 36.94 -15.06
CA ALA A 476 33.75 37.13 -16.49
C ALA A 476 32.32 37.07 -17.06
N SER A 477 32.00 37.95 -18.02
CA SER A 477 30.76 37.91 -18.78
C SER A 477 31.10 37.75 -20.26
N VAL A 478 30.52 36.74 -20.92
CA VAL A 478 30.70 36.44 -22.34
C VAL A 478 29.37 36.65 -23.04
N GLU A 479 29.29 37.71 -23.83
CA GLU A 479 28.15 38.05 -24.69
C GLU A 479 28.48 37.63 -26.13
N TYR A 480 27.60 36.90 -26.82
CA TYR A 480 27.82 36.46 -28.20
C TYR A 480 26.51 36.20 -28.93
N ARG A 481 26.57 36.10 -30.26
CA ARG A 481 25.47 35.61 -31.09
C ARG A 481 25.64 34.14 -31.44
N ASP A 482 24.59 33.36 -31.20
CA ASP A 482 24.54 31.94 -31.55
C ASP A 482 24.35 31.71 -33.06
N VAL A 483 24.24 30.44 -33.48
CA VAL A 483 24.05 30.06 -34.89
C VAL A 483 22.77 30.59 -35.53
N VAL A 484 21.77 30.95 -34.72
CA VAL A 484 20.48 31.50 -35.16
C VAL A 484 20.50 33.03 -35.08
N GLY A 485 21.61 33.63 -34.64
CA GLY A 485 21.81 35.08 -34.51
C GLY A 485 21.25 35.67 -33.21
N LEU A 486 20.77 34.83 -32.27
CA LEU A 486 20.25 35.28 -30.99
C LEU A 486 21.40 35.69 -30.06
N LEU A 487 21.19 36.79 -29.33
CA LEU A 487 22.13 37.26 -28.32
C LEU A 487 22.06 36.38 -27.08
N VAL A 488 23.20 35.84 -26.67
CA VAL A 488 23.38 35.01 -25.48
C VAL A 488 24.40 35.67 -24.58
N VAL A 489 24.13 35.69 -23.27
CA VAL A 489 25.05 36.19 -22.24
C VAL A 489 25.28 35.09 -21.22
N GLU A 490 26.55 34.75 -21.01
CA GLU A 490 27.01 33.77 -20.02
C GLU A 490 27.91 34.45 -18.99
N ASN A 491 27.77 34.08 -17.72
CA ASN A 491 28.59 34.62 -16.64
C ASN A 491 29.38 33.50 -15.96
N PHE A 492 30.65 33.76 -15.68
CA PHE A 492 31.58 32.80 -15.09
C PHE A 492 32.22 33.42 -13.85
N ASP A 493 32.21 32.69 -12.74
CA ASP A 493 32.99 33.02 -11.55
C ASP A 493 34.28 32.19 -11.57
N ILE A 494 35.42 32.88 -11.57
CA ILE A 494 36.77 32.32 -11.65
C ILE A 494 37.42 32.45 -10.28
N ALA A 495 37.46 31.35 -9.53
CA ALA A 495 38.02 31.32 -8.20
C ALA A 495 39.56 31.25 -8.23
N LEU A 496 40.19 32.12 -7.44
CA LEU A 496 41.63 32.18 -7.23
C LEU A 496 41.90 32.13 -5.72
N ALA A 497 42.63 31.10 -5.29
CA ALA A 497 43.15 31.03 -3.94
C ALA A 497 44.36 31.98 -3.80
N VAL A 498 44.39 32.74 -2.73
CA VAL A 498 45.48 33.68 -2.45
C VAL A 498 46.31 33.14 -1.30
N ASN A 499 47.52 32.71 -1.59
CA ASN A 499 48.47 32.24 -0.58
C ASN A 499 48.92 33.43 0.27
N ALA A 500 48.81 33.29 1.60
CA ALA A 500 49.39 34.26 2.50
C ALA A 500 50.93 34.21 2.43
N ASN A 501 51.57 35.38 2.40
CA ASN A 501 53.02 35.47 2.50
C ASN A 501 53.45 35.30 3.97
N ILE A 502 53.73 34.07 4.39
CA ILE A 502 54.19 33.74 5.74
C ILE A 502 55.70 33.49 5.69
N ASP A 503 56.46 34.23 6.52
CA ASP A 503 57.91 34.08 6.61
C ASP A 503 58.30 33.91 8.08
N ILE A 504 58.43 32.64 8.51
CA ILE A 504 58.78 32.29 9.89
C ILE A 504 60.28 32.15 10.03
N ARG A 505 60.83 32.76 11.09
CA ARG A 505 62.26 32.72 11.41
C ARG A 505 62.50 32.46 12.89
N LEU A 506 63.53 31.65 13.19
CA LEU A 506 64.07 31.48 14.54
C LEU A 506 65.10 32.57 14.87
N SER A 507 64.83 33.38 15.90
CA SER A 507 65.71 34.44 16.39
C SER A 507 66.22 34.14 17.80
N GLY A 508 67.41 34.64 18.16
CA GLY A 508 67.93 34.60 19.53
C GLY A 508 68.16 33.22 20.16
N VAL A 509 68.14 32.12 19.40
CA VAL A 509 68.16 30.76 19.98
C VAL A 509 69.49 30.46 20.69
N VAL A 510 69.41 30.14 21.98
CA VAL A 510 70.54 29.84 22.88
C VAL A 510 70.31 28.54 23.65
N ILE A 511 71.42 27.88 24.02
CA ILE A 511 71.45 26.66 24.82
C ILE A 511 72.21 26.94 26.13
N SER A 512 71.67 26.49 27.25
CA SER A 512 72.28 26.64 28.58
C SER A 512 72.08 25.37 29.45
N PRO A 513 73.15 24.80 30.04
CA PRO A 513 74.55 25.13 29.80
C PRO A 513 75.04 24.61 28.43
N ARG A 514 76.02 25.30 27.81
CA ARG A 514 76.63 24.83 26.55
C ARG A 514 77.55 23.62 26.74
N VAL A 515 78.08 23.46 27.95
CA VAL A 515 78.91 22.34 28.38
C VAL A 515 78.14 21.60 29.47
N VAL A 516 77.80 20.35 29.21
CA VAL A 516 76.88 19.54 30.02
C VAL A 516 77.52 18.18 30.33
N ARG A 517 77.16 17.55 31.44
CA ARG A 517 77.65 16.21 31.81
C ARG A 517 76.60 15.14 31.55
N PRO A 518 77.00 13.85 31.42
CA PRO A 518 76.06 12.74 31.32
C PRO A 518 75.02 12.78 32.45
N GLY A 519 73.74 12.68 32.10
CA GLY A 519 72.62 12.75 33.04
C GLY A 519 72.17 14.16 33.44
N GLU A 520 72.79 15.24 32.97
CA GLU A 520 72.35 16.62 33.21
C GLU A 520 71.32 17.09 32.16
N THR A 521 70.50 18.06 32.53
CA THR A 521 69.47 18.68 31.67
C THR A 521 70.02 19.94 31.00
N VAL A 522 69.62 20.16 29.76
CA VAL A 522 69.95 21.30 28.94
C VAL A 522 68.68 22.07 28.60
N ASP A 523 68.68 23.37 28.87
CA ASP A 523 67.61 24.29 28.49
C ASP A 523 67.92 24.96 27.14
N LEU A 524 66.90 25.07 26.30
CA LEU A 524 66.91 25.74 25.01
C LEU A 524 65.87 26.86 25.06
N ALA A 525 66.29 28.09 24.76
CA ALA A 525 65.38 29.24 24.70
C ALA A 525 65.63 30.07 23.44
N GLY A 526 64.58 30.64 22.86
CA GLY A 526 64.68 31.51 21.69
C GLY A 526 63.32 32.09 21.30
N ASP A 527 63.29 32.80 20.19
CA ASP A 527 62.09 33.43 19.66
C ASP A 527 61.72 32.89 18.28
N VAL A 528 60.43 32.79 18.01
CA VAL A 528 59.87 32.65 16.67
C VAL A 528 59.32 34.01 16.24
N VAL A 529 59.76 34.48 15.07
CA VAL A 529 59.36 35.75 14.47
C VAL A 529 58.66 35.47 13.14
N ASN A 530 57.53 36.13 12.89
CA ASN A 530 56.90 36.14 11.56
C ASN A 530 57.24 37.46 10.86
N GLU A 531 58.19 37.43 9.92
CA GLU A 531 58.60 38.57 9.10
C GLU A 531 57.69 38.74 7.87
N GLY A 532 56.78 37.80 7.62
CA GLY A 532 55.81 37.83 6.53
C GLY A 532 54.61 38.73 6.81
N THR A 533 53.74 38.87 5.81
CA THR A 533 52.48 39.63 5.92
C THR A 533 51.26 38.76 6.21
N GLY A 534 51.43 37.44 6.24
CA GLY A 534 50.40 36.43 6.49
C GLY A 534 50.39 35.91 7.92
N LEU A 535 49.25 35.41 8.38
CA LEU A 535 49.11 34.79 9.71
C LEU A 535 49.64 33.35 9.71
N ALA A 536 50.70 33.07 10.47
CA ALA A 536 51.11 31.70 10.74
C ALA A 536 50.21 31.08 11.82
N ARG A 537 49.58 29.95 11.51
CA ARG A 537 48.67 29.23 12.42
C ARG A 537 49.33 28.00 12.99
N SER A 538 48.89 27.60 14.17
CA SER A 538 49.32 26.36 14.83
C SER A 538 50.84 26.19 14.86
N VAL A 539 51.55 27.28 15.16
CA VAL A 539 53.01 27.31 15.26
C VAL A 539 53.43 26.47 16.47
N THR A 540 54.26 25.46 16.22
CA THR A 540 54.83 24.56 17.22
C THR A 540 56.33 24.55 17.05
N VAL A 541 57.07 24.65 18.15
CA VAL A 541 58.53 24.48 18.17
C VAL A 541 58.86 23.14 18.81
N GLU A 542 59.68 22.34 18.17
CA GLU A 542 60.11 21.02 18.63
C GLU A 542 61.62 20.95 18.74
N VAL A 543 62.12 20.21 19.73
CA VAL A 543 63.55 19.92 19.88
C VAL A 543 63.80 18.43 19.71
N SER A 544 64.82 18.08 18.95
CA SER A 544 65.23 16.69 18.73
C SER A 544 66.73 16.58 18.47
N GLY A 545 67.31 15.40 18.67
CA GLY A 545 68.72 15.18 18.37
C GLY A 545 69.07 13.68 18.35
N PRO A 546 70.21 13.31 17.74
CA PRO A 546 70.75 11.95 17.83
C PRO A 546 71.32 11.69 19.24
N ASN A 547 71.56 10.41 19.56
CA ASN A 547 72.28 9.99 20.78
C ASN A 547 73.56 10.85 20.97
N PRO A 548 73.80 11.47 22.15
CA PRO A 548 73.22 11.25 23.48
C PRO A 548 72.05 12.14 23.87
N PHE A 549 71.32 12.72 22.92
CA PHE A 549 70.06 13.39 23.20
C PHE A 549 69.05 12.39 23.80
N ARG A 550 68.45 12.75 24.94
CA ARG A 550 67.31 12.05 25.54
C ARG A 550 66.15 13.02 25.76
N PRO A 551 64.95 12.66 25.29
CA PRO A 551 63.74 13.40 25.63
C PRO A 551 63.59 13.53 27.15
N PHE A 552 63.33 14.76 27.62
CA PHE A 552 63.11 15.06 29.04
C PHE A 552 62.24 16.31 29.13
N GLY A 553 61.14 16.26 29.89
CA GLY A 553 60.16 17.35 29.88
C GLY A 553 59.38 17.47 28.55
N GLU A 554 58.82 18.64 28.28
CA GLU A 554 58.11 18.92 27.04
C GLU A 554 59.11 19.06 25.88
N GLN A 555 58.99 18.18 24.88
CA GLN A 555 59.84 18.19 23.67
C GLN A 555 59.31 19.13 22.58
N SER A 556 58.14 19.70 22.80
CA SER A 556 57.47 20.60 21.89
C SER A 556 56.69 21.66 22.65
N THR A 557 56.70 22.90 22.17
CA THR A 557 55.89 24.00 22.70
C THR A 557 54.95 24.51 21.62
N PHE A 558 53.66 24.53 21.91
CA PHE A 558 52.65 25.11 21.03
C PHE A 558 52.54 26.62 21.29
N ILE A 559 52.98 27.42 20.31
CA ILE A 559 52.90 28.88 20.35
C ILE A 559 51.50 29.35 19.92
N GLY A 560 50.82 28.60 19.05
CA GLY A 560 49.51 28.98 18.53
C GLY A 560 49.63 29.86 17.28
N ASN A 561 48.98 31.02 17.27
CA ASN A 561 49.01 31.91 16.11
C ASN A 561 50.10 32.97 16.27
N VAL A 562 50.90 33.17 15.23
CA VAL A 562 51.93 34.22 15.17
C VAL A 562 51.57 35.19 14.05
N ASN A 563 51.04 36.35 14.44
CA ASN A 563 50.64 37.42 13.51
C ASN A 563 51.85 38.00 12.77
N PRO A 564 51.64 38.69 11.64
CA PRO A 564 52.68 39.48 10.98
C PRO A 564 53.41 40.40 11.99
N SER A 565 54.74 40.41 11.92
CA SER A 565 55.64 41.15 12.83
C SER A 565 55.58 40.75 14.31
N GLN A 566 54.87 39.67 14.67
CA GLN A 566 54.83 39.19 16.05
C GLN A 566 56.10 38.39 16.38
N VAL A 567 56.61 38.61 17.59
CA VAL A 567 57.71 37.84 18.21
C VAL A 567 57.14 37.02 19.36
N SER A 568 57.38 35.71 19.35
CA SER A 568 56.91 34.78 20.39
C SER A 568 58.07 33.94 20.93
N ALA A 569 58.34 34.04 22.23
CA ALA A 569 59.38 33.27 22.89
C ALA A 569 58.96 31.80 23.12
N PHE A 570 59.92 30.89 23.10
CA PHE A 570 59.74 29.48 23.50
C PHE A 570 60.90 29.02 24.40
N THR A 571 60.61 28.02 25.24
CA THR A 571 61.60 27.33 26.06
C THR A 571 61.33 25.83 26.02
N LEU A 572 62.36 25.04 25.73
CA LEU A 572 62.33 23.58 25.70
C LEU A 572 63.51 23.04 26.52
N ASN A 573 63.45 21.78 26.90
CA ASN A 573 64.59 21.12 27.53
C ASN A 573 64.75 19.67 27.05
N PHE A 574 65.96 19.17 27.23
CA PHE A 574 66.31 17.77 26.98
C PHE A 574 67.38 17.34 27.97
N ARG A 575 67.58 16.03 28.10
CA ARG A 575 68.60 15.46 28.99
C ARG A 575 69.67 14.78 28.16
N VAL A 576 70.90 14.77 28.68
CA VAL A 576 71.99 14.01 28.08
C VAL A 576 72.00 12.60 28.67
N ASP A 577 72.11 11.59 27.81
CA ASP A 577 72.21 10.19 28.23
C ASP A 577 73.32 9.98 29.28
N GLU A 578 73.07 9.14 30.27
CA GLU A 578 74.02 8.88 31.36
C GLU A 578 75.29 8.13 30.90
N SER A 579 75.22 7.46 29.74
CA SER A 579 76.33 6.79 29.07
C SER A 579 77.01 7.65 27.99
N ALA A 580 76.65 8.93 27.89
CA ALA A 580 77.20 9.82 26.87
C ALA A 580 78.73 9.94 26.96
N THR A 581 79.41 9.72 25.84
CA THR A 581 80.86 9.96 25.74
C THR A 581 81.14 11.45 25.52
N PRO A 582 82.28 11.98 26.00
CA PRO A 582 82.66 13.35 25.72
C PRO A 582 82.75 13.64 24.23
N GLY A 583 82.16 14.76 23.81
CA GLY A 583 82.06 15.12 22.40
C GLY A 583 81.12 16.31 22.18
N THR A 584 81.11 16.84 20.95
CA THR A 584 80.16 17.87 20.53
C THR A 584 79.03 17.22 19.75
N TYR A 585 77.79 17.47 20.17
CA TYR A 585 76.61 16.83 19.61
C TYR A 585 75.62 17.86 19.04
N PRO A 586 74.98 17.57 17.91
CA PRO A 586 73.99 18.46 17.33
C PRO A 586 72.63 18.32 18.04
N VAL A 587 71.91 19.43 18.13
CA VAL A 587 70.49 19.47 18.50
C VAL A 587 69.74 20.28 17.45
N ILE A 588 68.59 19.78 17.03
CA ILE A 588 67.75 20.33 15.97
C ILE A 588 66.54 20.97 16.62
N VAL A 589 66.37 22.27 16.35
CA VAL A 589 65.17 23.03 16.70
C VAL A 589 64.34 23.19 15.44
N LYS A 590 63.16 22.60 15.42
CA LYS A 590 62.24 22.64 14.28
C LYS A 590 61.04 23.51 14.63
N VAL A 591 60.63 24.39 13.73
CA VAL A 591 59.35 25.10 13.82
C VAL A 591 58.43 24.56 12.74
N ILE A 592 57.26 24.10 13.15
CA ILE A 592 56.19 23.61 12.29
C ILE A 592 55.04 24.60 12.37
N TYR A 593 54.49 25.03 11.23
CA TYR A 593 53.36 25.97 11.19
C TYR A 593 52.45 25.67 10.01
N LYS A 594 51.23 26.24 10.03
CA LYS A 594 50.24 26.08 8.97
C LYS A 594 49.83 27.43 8.37
N ASN A 595 49.52 27.44 7.07
CA ASN A 595 48.80 28.54 6.44
C ASN A 595 47.28 28.41 6.70
N GLY A 596 46.48 29.32 6.15
CA GLY A 596 45.02 29.30 6.35
C GLY A 596 44.27 28.28 5.49
N PHE A 597 44.93 27.66 4.51
CA PHE A 597 44.42 26.49 3.79
C PHE A 597 44.75 25.16 4.49
N GLY A 598 45.49 25.21 5.59
CA GLY A 598 45.86 24.04 6.41
C GLY A 598 47.11 23.30 5.93
N GLU A 599 47.82 23.82 4.93
CA GLU A 599 49.11 23.27 4.49
C GLU A 599 50.17 23.50 5.58
N THR A 600 51.00 22.49 5.81
CA THR A 600 52.03 22.50 6.86
C THR A 600 53.39 22.85 6.26
N PHE A 601 54.10 23.75 6.92
CA PHE A 601 55.44 24.20 6.57
C PHE A 601 56.38 23.98 7.75
N GLU A 602 57.66 23.75 7.45
CA GLU A 602 58.68 23.49 8.46
C GLU A 602 59.94 24.32 8.18
N ILE A 603 60.51 24.90 9.23
CA ILE A 603 61.88 25.41 9.22
C ILE A 603 62.67 24.74 10.34
N GLN A 604 63.99 24.65 10.20
CA GLN A 604 64.82 24.07 11.25
C GLN A 604 66.15 24.79 11.40
N ARG A 605 66.68 24.79 12.62
CA ARG A 605 68.00 25.31 12.97
C ARG A 605 68.76 24.26 13.79
N VAL A 606 69.99 23.98 13.37
CA VAL A 606 70.89 23.09 14.09
C VAL A 606 71.78 23.90 15.02
N LEU A 607 71.87 23.48 16.27
CA LEU A 607 72.76 24.00 17.30
C LEU A 607 73.66 22.88 17.81
N GLN A 608 74.66 23.22 18.62
CA GLN A 608 75.61 22.26 19.17
C GLN A 608 75.76 22.45 20.68
N TYR A 609 75.91 21.34 21.41
CA TYR A 609 76.26 21.30 22.82
C TYR A 609 77.42 20.34 23.06
N GLU A 610 78.24 20.61 24.07
CA GLU A 610 79.44 19.82 24.39
C GLU A 610 79.19 18.97 25.64
N VAL A 611 79.44 17.66 25.55
CA VAL A 611 79.40 16.75 26.69
C VAL A 611 80.81 16.60 27.27
N ARG A 612 80.96 16.77 28.59
CA ARG A 612 82.22 16.53 29.31
C ARG A 612 82.05 15.54 30.46
N ASN A 613 83.15 14.88 30.85
CA ASN A 613 83.16 13.96 31.99
C ASN A 613 82.85 14.67 33.31
N ARG A 614 82.24 13.93 34.24
CA ARG A 614 82.08 14.34 35.64
C ARG A 614 83.42 14.15 36.37
N GLU A 615 84.01 15.21 36.90
CA GLU A 615 85.19 15.04 37.77
C GLU A 615 84.78 14.35 39.08
N PRO A 616 85.56 13.38 39.59
CA PRO A 616 85.28 12.73 40.86
C PRO A 616 85.50 13.72 42.01
N VAL A 617 84.46 13.92 42.83
CA VAL A 617 84.61 14.64 44.11
C VAL A 617 85.57 13.85 44.98
N THR A 618 86.75 14.43 45.25
CA THR A 618 87.72 13.87 46.19
C THR A 618 87.74 14.73 47.44
N THR A 619 87.23 14.18 48.53
CA THR A 619 87.37 14.73 49.89
C THR A 619 88.81 14.52 50.37
N VAL A 620 89.53 15.57 50.79
CA VAL A 620 90.74 15.46 51.62
C VAL A 620 90.82 16.56 52.68
N THR A 621 91.31 16.16 53.85
CA THR A 621 91.34 16.77 55.18
C THR A 621 92.70 17.44 55.50
N THR A 622 92.69 18.57 56.25
CA THR A 622 93.79 19.16 57.10
C THR A 622 95.08 19.69 56.43
N LEU A 623 95.85 20.69 56.90
CA LEU A 623 95.92 21.56 58.09
C LEU A 623 96.88 22.76 57.81
N SER A 624 96.71 23.86 58.57
CA SER A 624 97.67 24.92 58.96
C SER A 624 98.29 25.93 57.96
N GLN A 625 97.83 27.18 58.14
CA GLN A 625 98.41 28.55 58.00
C GLN A 625 99.94 28.73 58.21
N PRO A 626 100.59 29.91 57.98
CA PRO A 626 100.05 31.29 57.83
C PRO A 626 100.72 32.17 56.74
N SER A 627 100.42 33.47 56.78
CA SER A 627 101.11 34.66 56.22
C SER A 627 100.76 35.02 54.77
N SER A 628 100.45 36.28 54.42
CA SER A 628 100.33 37.56 55.13
C SER A 628 99.49 38.48 54.21
N ILE A 629 98.41 39.12 54.68
CA ILE A 629 98.33 40.56 55.07
C ILE A 629 99.10 41.42 54.06
N VAL A 630 98.50 42.29 53.22
CA VAL A 630 97.70 43.50 53.52
C VAL A 630 96.91 43.91 52.26
N PRO A 631 95.77 44.62 52.43
CA PRO A 631 94.66 44.69 51.49
C PRO A 631 94.52 46.07 50.82
N ASP A 632 93.57 46.22 49.88
CA ASP A 632 92.81 47.46 49.87
C ASP A 632 91.33 47.31 49.45
N ALA A 633 90.50 47.75 50.41
CA ALA A 633 89.14 48.28 50.44
C ALA A 633 88.12 48.04 49.29
N LEU A 634 87.11 47.19 49.57
CA LEU A 634 85.68 47.50 49.95
C LEU A 634 84.91 48.67 49.24
N PRO A 635 83.55 48.77 49.36
CA PRO A 635 82.54 48.14 48.49
C PRO A 635 81.46 49.17 48.02
N ILE A 636 80.51 48.78 47.16
CA ILE A 636 79.22 49.50 47.07
C ILE A 636 78.06 48.51 47.08
N ILE A 637 77.25 48.63 48.14
CA ILE A 637 75.89 48.12 48.32
C ILE A 637 74.93 49.27 47.95
N ALA A 638 73.87 48.97 47.18
CA ALA A 638 72.54 49.63 47.13
C ALA A 638 71.93 49.41 45.74
N VAL A 639 70.65 49.15 45.46
CA VAL A 639 69.36 49.13 46.17
C VAL A 639 68.37 48.61 45.10
N VAL A 640 67.58 47.54 45.34
CA VAL A 640 66.19 47.41 44.85
C VAL A 640 65.43 46.42 45.75
N GLY A 641 65.11 46.87 46.97
CA GLY A 641 64.22 46.19 47.92
C GLY A 641 62.88 46.89 48.11
N VAL A 642 62.43 47.72 47.15
CA VAL A 642 61.28 48.63 47.34
C VAL A 642 60.12 48.38 46.36
N ALA A 643 60.25 47.52 45.34
CA ALA A 643 59.17 47.29 44.37
C ALA A 643 58.09 46.28 44.84
N VAL A 644 58.38 45.43 45.82
CA VAL A 644 57.49 44.31 46.21
C VAL A 644 56.45 44.71 47.28
N PHE A 645 56.68 45.79 48.05
CA PHE A 645 55.75 46.20 49.11
C PHE A 645 54.60 47.11 48.62
N VAL A 646 54.72 47.74 47.44
CA VAL A 646 53.69 48.65 46.89
C VAL A 646 52.62 47.90 46.08
N VAL A 647 52.98 46.76 45.45
CA VAL A 647 52.01 45.96 44.66
C VAL A 647 51.10 45.12 45.56
N LEU A 648 51.60 44.66 46.72
CA LEU A 648 50.81 43.92 47.72
C LEU A 648 49.77 44.81 48.44
N LEU A 649 50.04 46.10 48.63
CA LEU A 649 49.09 47.06 49.22
C LEU A 649 47.99 47.52 48.24
N VAL A 650 48.23 47.47 46.93
CA VAL A 650 47.23 47.80 45.90
C VAL A 650 46.31 46.61 45.59
N ALA A 651 46.82 45.38 45.67
CA ALA A 651 46.02 44.16 45.49
C ALA A 651 45.04 43.92 46.66
N LEU A 652 45.43 44.23 47.90
CA LEU A 652 44.56 44.08 49.07
C LEU A 652 43.48 45.18 49.17
N ARG A 653 43.70 46.38 48.60
CA ARG A 653 42.65 47.43 48.52
C ARG A 653 41.59 47.19 47.44
N ARG A 654 41.86 46.37 46.42
CA ARG A 654 40.87 46.02 45.38
C ARG A 654 39.99 44.82 45.74
N ARG A 655 40.39 44.01 46.72
CA ARG A 655 39.61 42.85 47.19
C ARG A 655 38.54 43.20 48.24
N ALA A 656 38.66 44.35 48.92
CA ALA A 656 37.67 44.84 49.89
C ALA A 656 36.58 45.77 49.30
N ARG A 657 36.51 45.94 47.96
CA ARG A 657 35.48 46.75 47.27
C ARG A 657 34.59 45.95 46.31
N ARG A 658 34.62 44.61 46.40
CA ARG A 658 33.71 43.71 45.66
C ARG A 658 32.67 43.02 46.55
N GLU A 659 32.57 43.40 47.83
CA GLU A 659 31.43 43.08 48.71
C GLU A 659 30.77 44.40 49.13
N THR A 660 29.94 44.95 48.25
CA THR A 660 28.86 45.96 48.41
C THR A 660 28.74 46.73 47.10
N GLY A 661 27.75 46.36 46.29
CA GLY A 661 27.46 46.92 44.97
C GLY A 661 26.65 45.95 44.14
#